data_AF-A0A965U5C2-F1
#
_entry.id   AF-A0A965U5C2-F1
#
_cell.length_a   1.000
_cell.length_b   1.000
_cell.length_c   1.000
_cell.angle_alpha   90.00
_cell.angle_beta   90.00
_cell.angle_gamma   90.00
#
_symmetry.space_group_name_H-M   'P 1'
#
loop_
_entity.id
_entity.type
_entity.pdbx_description
1 polymer ?
#
loop_
_entity_poly.entity_id
_entity_poly.type
_entity_poly.pdbx_seq_one_letter_code
_entity_poly.pdbx_strand_id
1 'polypeptide(L)'
;MVPNRTYFGLIDIHLDGEELCAEATFHAASAISRRRGMRPAIRGTLHIGEDRRLILAAYKFARERAAQALELPPAMSSLMEELYVAEKAMANLREEEAVGWRGLPVMAQGEHLGLPRVYDIAVCLIGHRQGRIDEGSMAKLLDTYQSSAPLMMRELCALPSLLRVALIKLIALECGAGISAMRQYAQAEAVAAQLGRRGGWAALEKYDMAQKPHFSARLFGLLAERDEQTACTQLIQELSKADQEPEFLFAAAQRTDEDSAIRLQNALKSLRTLDALDWEKLNEQFSRVDAALRRDRTYPYMDARSRAWYRRCVENLAAKLGVAETVVARQAIILALAQAEEGGRQAEAGYYLMGDGRTALYAALRPDKRCRLPAENRTMARFLLFQGVLTFLLLLLCAAGGWGKALLALFPALSMAALLSVRFFLHAAQPGMIPRLDFQDGLPPVCATLVVVPTLITDEAGLRAAIAQLEVHMLAVRQPHCTYAVLGDFPDAKEPQKSGERDLLCLAKRLTQALNEKYPAERPLFYYLHRRRELNVPDGLYMGRERKRGALCDLVELLCTGRCASFLLISSPLPRDIRYCLTLDADTVLPPGALAKLAGAMAHPLNAPVFDENNLVRAGYGVIAPRMTALPRGAAKSPFAWVA
;
A
#
# COMPACT_ATOMS: atom_id res chain seq x y z
N MET A 1 26.91 30.97 0.27
CA MET A 1 25.99 30.00 -0.35
C MET A 1 26.12 28.66 0.36
N VAL A 2 25.01 27.97 0.63
CA VAL A 2 25.07 26.54 0.97
C VAL A 2 25.56 25.83 -0.29
N PRO A 3 26.63 25.01 -0.26
CA PRO A 3 27.10 24.33 -1.47
C PRO A 3 25.98 23.43 -2.02
N ASN A 4 25.64 23.59 -3.30
CA ASN A 4 24.65 22.76 -3.99
C ASN A 4 25.18 21.33 -4.20
N ARG A 5 25.14 20.54 -3.12
CA ARG A 5 25.57 19.13 -3.10
C ARG A 5 24.48 18.16 -3.59
N THR A 6 23.31 18.69 -3.96
CA THR A 6 22.16 17.89 -4.36
C THR A 6 22.01 17.86 -5.87
N TYR A 7 22.17 19.00 -6.54
CA TYR A 7 21.91 19.10 -7.97
C TYR A 7 23.16 19.42 -8.79
N PHE A 8 24.32 19.72 -8.19
CA PHE A 8 25.63 19.83 -8.87
C PHE A 8 25.67 20.65 -10.19
N GLY A 9 24.75 21.59 -10.41
CA GLY A 9 24.63 22.38 -11.64
C GLY A 9 23.49 21.98 -12.58
N LEU A 10 22.78 20.88 -12.32
CA LEU A 10 21.60 20.42 -13.07
C LEU A 10 20.45 21.43 -13.06
N ILE A 11 20.41 22.34 -12.08
CA ILE A 11 19.37 23.37 -11.97
C ILE A 11 19.54 24.46 -13.04
N ASP A 12 20.77 24.66 -13.52
CA ASP A 12 21.11 25.73 -14.45
C ASP A 12 20.92 25.30 -15.92
N ILE A 13 20.63 24.03 -16.17
CA ILE A 13 20.45 23.44 -17.51
C ILE A 13 19.02 22.93 -17.65
N HIS A 14 18.24 23.55 -18.53
CA HIS A 14 16.87 23.12 -18.80
C HIS A 14 16.81 22.12 -19.94
N LEU A 15 16.37 20.91 -19.63
CA LEU A 15 16.15 19.84 -20.60
C LEU A 15 14.68 19.41 -20.57
N ASP A 16 14.07 19.24 -21.74
CA ASP A 16 12.73 18.67 -21.86
C ASP A 16 12.67 17.70 -23.05
N GLY A 17 11.62 16.89 -23.10
CA GLY A 17 11.33 16.05 -24.26
C GLY A 17 12.39 14.98 -24.54
N GLU A 18 13.13 15.12 -25.63
CA GLU A 18 14.12 14.13 -26.09
C GLU A 18 15.49 14.28 -25.41
N GLU A 19 15.88 15.51 -25.08
CA GLU A 19 17.18 15.78 -24.42
C GLU A 19 17.21 15.19 -23.01
N LEU A 20 16.11 15.34 -22.27
CA LEU A 20 15.94 14.70 -20.96
C LEU A 20 15.97 13.16 -21.06
N CYS A 21 15.48 12.60 -22.18
CA CYS A 21 15.51 11.16 -22.43
C CYS A 21 16.93 10.68 -22.76
N ALA A 22 17.72 11.47 -23.48
CA ALA A 22 19.13 11.20 -23.74
C ALA A 22 19.93 11.19 -22.42
N GLU A 23 19.69 12.17 -21.56
CA GLU A 23 20.32 12.26 -20.24
C GLU A 23 19.94 11.05 -19.36
N ALA A 24 18.66 10.68 -19.34
CA ALA A 24 18.20 9.48 -18.62
C ALA A 24 18.88 8.20 -19.13
N THR A 25 19.16 8.11 -20.43
CA THR A 25 19.87 6.97 -21.03
C THR A 25 21.33 6.94 -20.60
N PHE A 26 22.00 8.08 -20.56
CA PHE A 26 23.36 8.22 -20.04
C PHE A 26 23.46 7.81 -18.56
N HIS A 27 22.54 8.29 -17.73
CA HIS A 27 22.43 7.89 -16.32
C HIS A 27 22.08 6.40 -16.16
N ALA A 28 21.29 5.82 -17.06
CA ALA A 28 20.99 4.38 -17.04
C ALA A 28 22.18 3.49 -17.41
N ALA A 29 23.06 3.97 -18.31
CA ALA A 29 24.29 3.28 -18.70
C ALA A 29 25.38 3.32 -17.61
N SER A 30 25.25 4.23 -16.63
CA SER A 30 26.22 4.40 -15.56
C SER A 30 26.33 3.16 -14.64
N ALA A 31 27.56 2.88 -14.20
CA ALA A 31 27.83 1.66 -13.43
C ALA A 31 27.15 1.66 -12.05
N ILE A 32 26.49 0.55 -11.72
CA ILE A 32 25.91 0.30 -10.40
C ILE A 32 26.88 -0.52 -9.56
N SER A 33 27.03 -0.15 -8.29
CA SER A 33 27.91 -0.87 -7.38
C SER A 33 27.39 -2.27 -7.10
N ARG A 34 28.28 -3.27 -7.11
CA ARG A 34 27.95 -4.64 -6.69
C ARG A 34 27.54 -4.71 -5.21
N ARG A 35 27.87 -3.72 -4.39
CA ARG A 35 27.46 -3.65 -2.98
C ARG A 35 26.03 -3.11 -2.89
N ARG A 36 25.12 -3.94 -2.36
CA ARG A 36 23.76 -3.54 -2.01
C ARG A 36 23.77 -2.82 -0.67
N GLY A 37 23.70 -1.48 -0.68
CA GLY A 37 23.55 -0.68 0.53
C GLY A 37 24.40 0.59 0.56
N MET A 38 23.79 1.67 1.03
CA MET A 38 24.43 2.96 1.24
C MET A 38 25.50 2.90 2.33
N ARG A 39 26.62 3.60 2.13
CA ARG A 39 27.61 3.82 3.18
C ARG A 39 26.99 4.69 4.29
N PRO A 40 27.30 4.45 5.58
CA PRO A 40 26.76 5.23 6.70
C PRO A 40 27.00 6.74 6.55
N ALA A 41 28.19 7.12 6.06
CA ALA A 41 28.57 8.52 5.83
C ALA A 41 27.69 9.24 4.79
N ILE A 42 27.09 8.50 3.85
CA ILE A 42 26.28 9.05 2.74
C ILE A 42 24.79 9.08 3.11
N ARG A 43 24.36 8.34 4.15
CA ARG A 43 22.98 8.43 4.67
C ARG A 43 22.63 9.82 5.18
N GLY A 44 23.62 10.59 5.64
CA GLY A 44 23.43 11.98 6.05
C GLY A 44 22.93 12.86 4.91
N THR A 45 23.31 12.57 3.66
CA THR A 45 22.89 13.36 2.49
C THR A 45 21.40 13.22 2.20
N LEU A 46 20.80 12.05 2.43
CA LEU A 46 19.35 11.86 2.26
C LEU A 46 18.53 12.34 3.46
N HIS A 47 19.18 12.60 4.60
CA HIS A 47 18.51 13.04 5.81
C HIS A 47 18.08 14.50 5.71
N ILE A 48 16.78 14.78 5.84
CA ILE A 48 16.19 16.10 5.64
C ILE A 48 16.24 17.01 6.89
N GLY A 49 16.95 16.61 7.95
CA GLY A 49 16.96 17.35 9.22
C GLY A 49 17.58 18.75 9.13
N GLU A 50 18.66 18.91 8.37
CA GLU A 50 19.28 20.22 8.11
C GLU A 50 18.42 21.06 7.17
N ASP A 51 17.88 20.44 6.12
CA ASP A 51 16.95 21.06 5.16
C ASP A 51 15.74 21.65 5.88
N ARG A 52 15.13 20.88 6.80
CA ARG A 52 14.02 21.34 7.63
C ARG A 52 14.38 22.56 8.48
N ARG A 53 15.56 22.57 9.10
CA ARG A 53 16.01 23.72 9.92
C ARG A 53 16.19 24.96 9.05
N LEU A 54 16.72 24.79 7.85
CA LEU A 54 16.95 25.88 6.90
C LEU A 54 15.63 26.49 6.41
N ILE A 55 14.67 25.66 6.02
CA ILE A 55 13.33 26.11 5.58
C ILE A 55 12.62 26.88 6.69
N LEU A 56 12.63 26.35 7.91
CA LEU A 56 12.01 27.01 9.06
C LEU A 56 12.72 28.32 9.44
N ALA A 57 14.04 28.39 9.29
CA ALA A 57 14.81 29.61 9.52
C ALA A 57 14.48 30.68 8.47
N ALA A 58 14.38 30.29 7.19
CA ALA A 58 13.99 31.19 6.11
C ALA A 58 12.58 31.75 6.33
N TYR A 59 11.62 30.89 6.67
CA TYR A 59 10.26 31.32 7.00
C TYR A 59 10.20 32.29 8.18
N LYS A 60 10.91 32.00 9.28
CA LYS A 60 10.96 32.92 10.44
C LYS A 60 11.52 34.29 10.06
N PHE A 61 12.63 34.31 9.31
CA PHE A 61 13.25 35.56 8.89
C PHE A 61 12.36 36.35 7.92
N ALA A 62 11.73 35.68 6.95
CA ALA A 62 10.77 36.30 6.04
C ALA A 62 9.57 36.88 6.80
N ARG A 63 9.02 36.13 7.77
CA ARG A 63 7.90 36.58 8.59
C ARG A 63 8.23 37.81 9.44
N GLU A 64 9.43 37.86 10.02
CA GLU A 64 9.91 39.03 10.78
C GLU A 64 10.03 40.27 9.90
N ARG A 65 10.56 40.13 8.67
CA ARG A 65 10.65 41.22 7.69
C ARG A 65 9.27 41.66 7.21
N ALA A 66 8.37 40.73 6.90
CA ALA A 66 6.99 41.04 6.51
C ALA A 66 6.24 41.83 7.60
N ALA A 67 6.43 41.46 8.87
CA ALA A 67 5.83 42.17 10.00
C ALA A 67 6.31 43.63 10.12
N GLN A 68 7.48 43.95 9.57
CA GLN A 68 8.04 45.30 9.50
C GLN A 68 7.70 46.02 8.18
N ALA A 69 6.84 45.44 7.34
CA ALA A 69 6.53 45.92 5.99
C ALA A 69 7.77 46.11 5.09
N LEU A 70 8.83 45.31 5.33
CA LEU A 70 10.03 45.31 4.51
C LEU A 70 9.86 44.37 3.31
N GLU A 71 10.54 44.71 2.21
CA GLU A 71 10.52 43.87 1.01
C GLU A 71 11.12 42.48 1.24
N LEU A 72 10.51 41.52 0.54
CA LEU A 72 10.88 40.12 0.51
C LEU A 72 11.23 39.71 -0.92
N PRO A 73 12.24 38.83 -1.09
CA PRO A 73 12.42 38.12 -2.35
C PRO A 73 11.13 37.36 -2.73
N PRO A 74 10.74 37.32 -4.02
CA PRO A 74 9.50 36.67 -4.45
C PRO A 74 9.38 35.19 -4.06
N ALA A 75 10.50 34.45 -4.02
CA ALA A 75 10.50 33.08 -3.51
C ALA A 75 10.05 33.01 -2.04
N MET A 76 10.48 33.97 -1.21
CA MET A 76 10.17 33.94 0.22
C MET A 76 8.72 34.30 0.52
N SER A 77 8.07 35.14 -0.31
CA SER A 77 6.62 35.38 -0.18
C SER A 77 5.81 34.13 -0.50
N SER A 78 6.14 33.41 -1.59
CA SER A 78 5.50 32.13 -1.91
C SER A 78 5.68 31.08 -0.80
N LEU A 79 6.88 31.01 -0.19
CA LEU A 79 7.12 30.11 0.95
C LEU A 79 6.21 30.43 2.14
N MET A 80 5.98 31.72 2.43
CA MET A 80 5.15 32.13 3.55
C MET A 80 3.69 31.69 3.40
N GLU A 81 3.16 31.74 2.18
CA GLU A 81 1.79 31.32 1.87
C GLU A 81 1.63 29.80 1.92
N GLU A 82 2.66 29.05 1.52
CA GLU A 82 2.55 27.61 1.26
C GLU A 82 3.42 26.71 2.16
N LEU A 83 3.98 27.23 3.26
CA LEU A 83 4.85 26.45 4.17
C LEU A 83 4.23 25.10 4.59
N TYR A 84 2.91 25.07 4.79
CA TYR A 84 2.19 23.86 5.19
C TYR A 84 2.38 22.69 4.20
N VAL A 85 2.60 22.97 2.91
CA VAL A 85 2.84 21.95 1.89
C VAL A 85 4.18 21.26 2.14
N ALA A 86 5.23 22.05 2.40
CA ALA A 86 6.54 21.53 2.73
C ALA A 86 6.52 20.77 4.08
N GLU A 87 5.81 21.29 5.09
CA GLU A 87 5.67 20.62 6.38
C GLU A 87 4.95 19.27 6.27
N LYS A 88 3.86 19.22 5.50
CA LYS A 88 3.13 17.98 5.20
C LYS A 88 4.03 16.96 4.49
N ALA A 89 4.80 17.39 3.49
CA ALA A 89 5.72 16.52 2.78
C ALA A 89 6.82 15.95 3.71
N MET A 90 7.36 16.77 4.61
CA MET A 90 8.34 16.32 5.63
C MET A 90 7.72 15.37 6.65
N ALA A 91 6.44 15.51 6.99
CA ALA A 91 5.72 14.61 7.87
C ALA A 91 5.50 13.23 7.22
N ASN A 92 5.02 13.22 5.97
CA ASN A 92 4.80 11.98 5.19
C ASN A 92 6.11 11.17 5.06
N LEU A 93 7.24 11.85 4.85
CA LEU A 93 8.54 11.18 4.76
C LEU A 93 8.94 10.41 6.01
N ARG A 94 8.54 10.85 7.21
CA ARG A 94 8.87 10.12 8.45
C ARG A 94 8.20 8.75 8.51
N GLU A 95 7.00 8.63 7.95
CA GLU A 95 6.27 7.36 7.85
C GLU A 95 6.88 6.48 6.74
N GLU A 96 7.27 7.07 5.62
CA GLU A 96 7.87 6.38 4.46
C GLU A 96 9.31 5.90 4.72
N GLU A 97 10.14 6.69 5.42
CA GLU A 97 11.52 6.36 5.80
C GLU A 97 11.59 5.12 6.72
N ALA A 98 10.57 4.90 7.55
CA ALA A 98 10.47 3.72 8.40
C ALA A 98 10.36 2.40 7.60
N VAL A 99 9.91 2.48 6.33
CA VAL A 99 9.54 1.31 5.51
C VAL A 99 10.65 0.90 4.53
N GLY A 100 11.60 1.76 4.16
CA GLY A 100 12.92 1.28 3.77
C GLY A 100 13.58 1.86 2.52
N TRP A 101 14.84 2.24 2.74
CA TRP A 101 15.86 2.41 1.69
C TRP A 101 16.95 1.32 1.76
N ARG A 102 16.71 0.24 2.54
CA ARG A 102 17.70 -0.83 2.72
C ARG A 102 17.85 -1.61 1.43
N GLY A 103 19.07 -1.95 1.03
CA GLY A 103 19.32 -2.85 -0.11
C GLY A 103 18.91 -2.33 -1.49
N LEU A 104 18.71 -1.01 -1.63
CA LEU A 104 18.61 -0.38 -2.95
C LEU A 104 19.97 -0.43 -3.66
N PRO A 105 19.99 -0.61 -4.99
CA PRO A 105 21.21 -0.43 -5.78
C PRO A 105 21.69 1.02 -5.70
N VAL A 106 23.01 1.18 -5.62
CA VAL A 106 23.67 2.48 -5.44
C VAL A 106 24.61 2.76 -6.60
N MET A 107 24.71 4.04 -6.97
CA MET A 107 25.59 4.52 -8.03
C MET A 107 27.07 4.22 -7.69
N ALA A 108 27.83 3.68 -8.65
CA ALA A 108 29.27 3.42 -8.47
C ALA A 108 30.17 4.52 -9.03
N GLN A 109 29.61 5.45 -9.82
CA GLN A 109 30.30 6.53 -10.51
C GLN A 109 29.34 7.74 -10.62
N GLY A 110 29.84 8.91 -11.03
CA GLY A 110 29.06 10.14 -11.16
C GLY A 110 28.94 10.95 -9.88
N GLU A 111 28.21 12.07 -9.96
CA GLU A 111 28.06 13.08 -8.89
C GLU A 111 27.31 12.54 -7.67
N HIS A 112 26.42 11.57 -7.89
CA HIS A 112 25.65 10.89 -6.85
C HIS A 112 26.29 9.59 -6.36
N LEU A 113 27.62 9.48 -6.41
CA LEU A 113 28.37 8.30 -5.98
C LEU A 113 27.91 7.79 -4.59
N GLY A 114 27.49 6.53 -4.52
CA GLY A 114 27.07 5.87 -3.28
C GLY A 114 25.65 6.21 -2.78
N LEU A 115 24.92 7.09 -3.49
CA LEU A 115 23.49 7.31 -3.29
C LEU A 115 22.65 6.28 -4.07
N PRO A 116 21.38 6.05 -3.69
CA PRO A 116 20.48 5.19 -4.44
C PRO A 116 20.30 5.67 -5.87
N ARG A 117 20.32 4.75 -6.83
CA ARG A 117 20.07 5.06 -8.24
C ARG A 117 18.74 5.78 -8.49
N VAL A 118 17.71 5.43 -7.72
CA VAL A 118 16.40 6.09 -7.79
C VAL A 118 16.44 7.55 -7.35
N TYR A 119 17.35 7.90 -6.44
CA TYR A 119 17.55 9.29 -6.04
C TYR A 119 18.20 10.10 -7.15
N ASP A 120 19.17 9.52 -7.85
CA ASP A 120 19.79 10.11 -9.05
C ASP A 120 18.74 10.39 -10.14
N ILE A 121 17.84 9.43 -10.40
CA ILE A 121 16.68 9.62 -11.31
C ILE A 121 15.78 10.78 -10.85
N ALA A 122 15.47 10.85 -9.55
CA ALA A 122 14.65 11.92 -8.99
C ALA A 122 15.31 13.29 -9.17
N VAL A 123 16.62 13.41 -8.88
CA VAL A 123 17.38 14.64 -9.03
C VAL A 123 17.45 15.07 -10.51
N CYS A 124 17.70 14.14 -11.43
CA CYS A 124 17.73 14.41 -12.87
C CYS A 124 16.37 14.94 -13.38
N LEU A 125 15.27 14.30 -12.98
CA LEU A 125 13.91 14.74 -13.35
C LEU A 125 13.59 16.15 -12.83
N ILE A 126 13.97 16.44 -11.58
CA ILE A 126 13.60 17.68 -10.88
C ILE A 126 14.52 18.84 -11.28
N GLY A 127 15.83 18.59 -11.39
CA GLY A 127 16.85 19.60 -11.68
C GLY A 127 16.64 20.25 -13.03
N HIS A 128 16.56 19.44 -14.09
CA HIS A 128 16.42 19.93 -15.46
C HIS A 128 15.07 20.61 -15.76
N ARG A 129 14.07 20.41 -14.90
CA ARG A 129 12.71 20.93 -15.09
C ARG A 129 12.32 21.97 -14.05
N GLN A 130 13.30 22.65 -13.44
CA GLN A 130 13.05 23.74 -12.47
C GLN A 130 12.08 23.33 -11.35
N GLY A 131 12.19 22.12 -10.81
CA GLY A 131 11.29 21.67 -9.74
C GLY A 131 9.95 21.08 -10.21
N ARG A 132 9.66 21.04 -11.51
CA ARG A 132 8.37 20.60 -12.06
C ARG A 132 8.30 19.09 -12.29
N ILE A 133 7.31 18.46 -11.68
CA ILE A 133 6.95 17.06 -11.90
C ILE A 133 5.54 16.99 -12.48
N ASP A 134 5.40 16.22 -13.56
CA ASP A 134 4.11 15.80 -14.09
C ASP A 134 4.19 14.30 -14.46
N GLU A 135 3.03 13.64 -14.44
CA GLU A 135 2.93 12.20 -14.66
C GLU A 135 3.46 11.77 -16.04
N GLY A 136 3.17 12.56 -17.08
CA GLY A 136 3.59 12.25 -18.45
C GLY A 136 5.11 12.28 -18.63
N SER A 137 5.77 13.33 -18.12
CA SER A 137 7.23 13.48 -18.19
C SER A 137 7.94 12.43 -17.33
N MET A 138 7.40 12.14 -16.13
CA MET A 138 7.90 11.06 -15.28
C MET A 138 7.78 9.70 -15.99
N ALA A 139 6.64 9.42 -16.62
CA ALA A 139 6.43 8.17 -17.35
C ALA A 139 7.43 8.03 -18.51
N LYS A 140 7.59 9.07 -19.33
CA LYS A 140 8.51 9.07 -20.48
C LYS A 140 9.97 8.86 -20.04
N LEU A 141 10.39 9.55 -18.98
CA LEU A 141 11.73 9.40 -18.42
C LEU A 141 11.97 7.98 -17.89
N LEU A 142 11.04 7.46 -17.09
CA LEU A 142 11.15 6.11 -16.52
C LEU A 142 11.12 5.02 -17.59
N ASP A 143 10.31 5.16 -18.64
CA ASP A 143 10.28 4.19 -19.74
C ASP A 143 11.60 4.17 -20.51
N THR A 144 12.14 5.36 -20.81
CA THR A 144 13.44 5.51 -21.47
C THR A 144 14.55 4.93 -20.61
N TYR A 145 14.60 5.27 -19.33
CA TYR A 145 15.58 4.76 -18.39
C TYR A 145 15.55 3.22 -18.32
N GLN A 146 14.33 2.66 -18.20
CA GLN A 146 14.12 1.21 -18.10
C GLN A 146 14.36 0.45 -19.41
N SER A 147 14.49 1.13 -20.55
CA SER A 147 14.93 0.50 -21.81
C SER A 147 16.38 0.02 -21.75
N SER A 148 17.21 0.76 -21.01
CA SER A 148 18.63 0.45 -20.81
C SER A 148 18.85 -0.36 -19.54
N ALA A 149 18.23 0.05 -18.42
CA ALA A 149 18.43 -0.60 -17.12
C ALA A 149 17.10 -0.77 -16.37
N PRO A 150 16.50 -1.98 -16.33
CA PRO A 150 15.25 -2.22 -15.60
C PRO A 150 15.34 -1.83 -14.12
N LEU A 151 14.30 -1.16 -13.61
CA LEU A 151 14.18 -0.83 -12.20
C LEU A 151 13.63 -2.02 -11.41
N MET A 152 14.16 -2.23 -10.21
CA MET A 152 13.64 -3.23 -9.28
C MET A 152 12.32 -2.76 -8.66
N MET A 153 11.50 -3.69 -8.18
CA MET A 153 10.25 -3.34 -7.51
C MET A 153 10.47 -2.48 -6.26
N ARG A 154 11.56 -2.73 -5.53
CA ARG A 154 11.96 -1.92 -4.37
C ARG A 154 12.34 -0.50 -4.73
N GLU A 155 12.88 -0.31 -5.93
CA GLU A 155 13.26 1.01 -6.44
C GLU A 155 12.01 1.82 -6.81
N LEU A 156 11.05 1.20 -7.49
CA LEU A 156 9.77 1.82 -7.81
C LEU A 156 8.99 2.19 -6.54
N CYS A 157 8.95 1.30 -5.54
CA CYS A 157 8.33 1.59 -4.24
C CYS A 157 9.02 2.73 -3.47
N ALA A 158 10.33 2.95 -3.69
CA ALA A 158 11.08 4.02 -3.02
C ALA A 158 11.01 5.37 -3.76
N LEU A 159 10.64 5.36 -5.06
CA LEU A 159 10.59 6.55 -5.91
C LEU A 159 9.75 7.71 -5.33
N PRO A 160 8.54 7.51 -4.78
CA PRO A 160 7.74 8.61 -4.23
C PRO A 160 8.47 9.34 -3.11
N SER A 161 9.07 8.57 -2.19
CA SER A 161 9.82 9.12 -1.06
C SER A 161 11.06 9.87 -1.53
N LEU A 162 11.79 9.34 -2.53
CA LEU A 162 13.02 9.97 -3.02
C LEU A 162 12.75 11.22 -3.87
N LEU A 163 11.63 11.26 -4.62
CA LEU A 163 11.15 12.48 -5.28
C LEU A 163 10.83 13.58 -4.25
N ARG A 164 10.15 13.23 -3.15
CA ARG A 164 9.88 14.19 -2.06
C ARG A 164 11.17 14.70 -1.41
N VAL A 165 12.13 13.82 -1.13
CA VAL A 165 13.43 14.22 -0.57
C VAL A 165 14.13 15.21 -1.50
N ALA A 166 14.18 14.91 -2.81
CA ALA A 166 14.79 15.80 -3.79
C ALA A 166 14.08 17.17 -3.87
N LEU A 167 12.74 17.20 -3.89
CA LEU A 167 11.97 18.45 -3.87
C LEU A 167 12.18 19.27 -2.58
N ILE A 168 12.21 18.64 -1.41
CA ILE A 168 12.49 19.32 -0.14
C ILE A 168 13.89 19.92 -0.15
N LYS A 169 14.86 19.21 -0.71
CA LYS A 169 16.22 19.73 -0.87
C LYS A 169 16.31 20.90 -1.84
N LEU A 170 15.51 20.89 -2.91
CA LEU A 170 15.38 22.04 -3.80
C LEU A 170 14.80 23.24 -3.04
N ILE A 171 13.70 23.04 -2.31
CA ILE A 171 13.09 24.09 -1.47
C ILE A 171 14.11 24.64 -0.46
N ALA A 172 14.86 23.76 0.21
CA ALA A 172 15.89 24.18 1.18
C ALA A 172 17.02 24.97 0.50
N LEU A 173 17.43 24.59 -0.72
CA LEU A 173 18.41 25.33 -1.50
C LEU A 173 17.91 26.75 -1.81
N GLU A 174 16.68 26.90 -2.32
CA GLU A 174 16.07 28.21 -2.59
C GLU A 174 15.87 29.03 -1.31
N CYS A 175 15.54 28.38 -0.18
CA CYS A 175 15.49 29.03 1.14
C CYS A 175 16.86 29.56 1.57
N GLY A 176 17.95 28.82 1.30
CA GLY A 176 19.31 29.26 1.57
C GLY A 176 19.72 30.47 0.74
N ALA A 177 19.32 30.50 -0.54
CA ALA A 177 19.49 31.66 -1.42
C ALA A 177 18.66 32.86 -0.90
N GLY A 178 17.39 32.65 -0.57
CA GLY A 178 16.49 33.67 -0.02
C GLY A 178 16.97 34.28 1.29
N ILE A 179 17.52 33.48 2.23
CA ILE A 179 18.16 34.01 3.45
C ILE A 179 19.35 34.90 3.09
N SER A 180 20.14 34.51 2.09
CA SER A 180 21.31 35.28 1.66
C SER A 180 20.89 36.62 1.02
N ALA A 181 19.84 36.61 0.19
CA ALA A 181 19.25 37.81 -0.40
C ALA A 181 18.65 38.74 0.66
N MET A 182 17.84 38.23 1.59
CA MET A 182 17.26 39.02 2.69
C MET A 182 18.33 39.64 3.62
N ARG A 183 19.48 38.97 3.83
CA ARG A 183 20.62 39.56 4.55
C ARG A 183 21.26 40.71 3.77
N GLN A 184 21.34 40.60 2.45
CA GLN A 184 21.82 41.69 1.59
C GLN A 184 20.83 42.88 1.58
N TYR A 185 19.52 42.61 1.55
CA TYR A 185 18.48 43.65 1.69
C TYR A 185 18.60 44.39 3.01
N ALA A 186 18.72 43.67 4.13
CA ALA A 186 18.92 44.29 5.45
C ALA A 186 20.20 45.14 5.53
N GLN A 187 21.29 44.71 4.88
CA GLN A 187 22.52 45.51 4.79
C GLN A 187 22.29 46.79 3.97
N ALA A 188 21.61 46.69 2.83
CA ALA A 188 21.31 47.84 1.97
C ALA A 188 20.40 48.86 2.69
N GLU A 189 19.38 48.39 3.39
CA GLU A 189 18.46 49.21 4.18
C GLU A 189 19.17 49.97 5.30
N ALA A 190 20.08 49.29 6.03
CA ALA A 190 20.87 49.92 7.09
C ALA A 190 21.81 51.00 6.55
N VAL A 191 22.43 50.75 5.40
CA VAL A 191 23.31 51.71 4.71
C VAL A 191 22.52 52.90 4.19
N ALA A 192 21.39 52.67 3.52
CA ALA A 192 20.49 53.73 3.06
C ALA A 192 20.00 54.62 4.22
N ALA A 193 19.76 54.05 5.40
CA ALA A 193 19.37 54.82 6.59
C ALA A 193 20.52 55.68 7.17
N GLN A 194 21.79 55.27 7.00
CA GLN A 194 22.95 56.03 7.47
C GLN A 194 23.28 57.21 6.55
N LEU A 195 23.16 57.00 5.23
CA LEU A 195 23.40 58.02 4.20
C LEU A 195 22.51 59.26 4.40
N GLY A 196 21.26 59.08 4.82
CA GLY A 196 20.32 60.18 5.10
C GLY A 196 20.55 60.94 6.41
N ARG A 197 21.42 60.48 7.34
CA ARG A 197 21.51 61.03 8.71
C ARG A 197 22.75 61.84 9.04
N ARG A 198 23.92 61.56 8.43
CA ARG A 198 25.23 62.25 8.51
C ARG A 198 26.34 61.23 8.22
N GLY A 199 26.85 61.14 7.00
CA GLY A 199 28.09 60.39 6.73
C GLY A 199 28.27 59.89 5.30
N GLY A 200 29.34 60.35 4.66
CA GLY A 200 29.68 60.17 3.25
C GLY A 200 29.85 58.73 2.74
N TRP A 201 29.88 58.65 1.41
CA TRP A 201 30.19 57.49 0.56
C TRP A 201 31.33 56.56 1.02
N ALA A 202 32.24 57.02 1.89
CA ALA A 202 33.31 56.21 2.49
C ALA A 202 32.83 55.00 3.32
N ALA A 203 31.58 55.01 3.81
CA ALA A 203 31.02 53.84 4.50
C ALA A 203 30.74 52.65 3.53
N LEU A 204 30.60 52.94 2.24
CA LEU A 204 30.32 51.95 1.18
C LEU A 204 31.57 51.21 0.71
N GLU A 205 32.75 51.81 0.81
CA GLU A 205 34.04 51.18 0.43
C GLU A 205 34.32 49.87 1.19
N LYS A 206 33.66 49.67 2.34
CA LYS A 206 33.78 48.45 3.15
C LYS A 206 32.97 47.27 2.59
N TYR A 207 32.05 47.52 1.67
CA TYR A 207 31.19 46.50 1.09
C TYR A 207 31.64 46.20 -0.34
N ASP A 208 32.03 44.95 -0.58
CA ASP A 208 32.25 44.48 -1.94
C ASP A 208 30.89 44.37 -2.67
N MET A 209 30.53 45.44 -3.38
CA MET A 209 29.26 45.55 -4.08
C MET A 209 29.20 44.67 -5.33
N ALA A 210 30.33 44.47 -6.00
CA ALA A 210 30.41 43.63 -7.19
C ALA A 210 30.07 42.16 -6.87
N GLN A 211 30.42 41.69 -5.67
CA GLN A 211 30.08 40.34 -5.20
C GLN A 211 28.70 40.23 -4.54
N LYS A 212 27.95 41.33 -4.40
CA LYS A 212 26.66 41.37 -3.70
C LYS A 212 25.56 42.03 -4.57
N PRO A 213 25.07 41.31 -5.59
CA PRO A 213 24.14 41.87 -6.57
C PRO A 213 22.77 42.25 -5.98
N HIS A 214 22.27 41.53 -4.96
CA HIS A 214 21.00 41.89 -4.29
C HIS A 214 21.15 43.13 -3.39
N PHE A 215 22.33 43.35 -2.81
CA PHE A 215 22.61 44.53 -2.00
C PHE A 215 22.61 45.79 -2.87
N SER A 216 23.33 45.76 -3.99
CA SER A 216 23.47 46.91 -4.88
C SER A 216 22.14 47.26 -5.56
N ALA A 217 21.39 46.26 -6.04
CA ALA A 217 20.06 46.47 -6.63
C ALA A 217 19.07 47.07 -5.62
N ARG A 218 19.05 46.55 -4.37
CA ARG A 218 18.16 47.07 -3.32
C ARG A 218 18.54 48.48 -2.88
N LEU A 219 19.84 48.75 -2.72
CA LEU A 219 20.33 50.09 -2.37
C LEU A 219 19.96 51.11 -3.45
N PHE A 220 20.14 50.76 -4.72
CA PHE A 220 19.75 51.61 -5.84
C PHE A 220 18.24 51.91 -5.82
N GLY A 221 17.39 50.89 -5.64
CA GLY A 221 15.94 51.07 -5.52
C GLY A 221 15.53 52.02 -4.38
N LEU A 222 16.11 51.84 -3.20
CA LEU A 222 15.85 52.70 -2.03
C LEU A 222 16.28 54.15 -2.23
N LEU A 223 17.40 54.39 -2.92
CA LEU A 223 17.88 55.74 -3.22
C LEU A 223 17.04 56.41 -4.31
N ALA A 224 16.60 55.64 -5.31
CA ALA A 224 15.71 56.11 -6.35
C ALA A 224 14.32 56.49 -5.80
N GLU A 225 13.76 55.70 -4.88
CA GLU A 225 12.48 56.01 -4.20
C GLU A 225 12.53 57.30 -3.36
N ARG A 226 13.73 57.70 -2.89
CA ARG A 226 13.97 58.92 -2.11
C ARG A 226 14.38 60.13 -2.96
N ASP A 227 14.44 59.97 -4.29
CA ASP A 227 14.88 60.99 -5.26
C ASP A 227 16.33 61.49 -5.01
N GLU A 228 17.22 60.63 -4.49
CA GLU A 228 18.63 60.93 -4.22
C GLU A 228 19.52 60.70 -5.46
N GLN A 229 19.30 61.47 -6.52
CA GLN A 229 19.93 61.29 -7.84
C GLN A 229 21.47 61.33 -7.82
N THR A 230 22.06 62.14 -6.94
CA THR A 230 23.52 62.23 -6.78
C THR A 230 24.10 60.94 -6.20
N ALA A 231 23.45 60.34 -5.21
CA ALA A 231 23.86 59.06 -4.62
C ALA A 231 23.71 57.90 -5.62
N CYS A 232 22.63 57.88 -6.41
CA CYS A 232 22.46 56.91 -7.49
C CYS A 232 23.59 56.99 -8.55
N THR A 233 23.95 58.21 -8.95
CA THR A 233 25.03 58.43 -9.94
C THR A 233 26.38 57.97 -9.40
N GLN A 234 26.67 58.27 -8.13
CA GLN A 234 27.92 57.82 -7.51
C GLN A 234 27.94 56.30 -7.29
N LEU A 235 26.81 55.64 -7.01
CA LEU A 235 26.71 54.18 -6.93
C LEU A 235 27.05 53.53 -8.28
N ILE A 236 26.48 54.06 -9.36
CA ILE A 236 26.76 53.63 -10.74
C ILE A 236 28.25 53.80 -11.07
N GLN A 237 28.84 54.94 -10.70
CA GLN A 237 30.27 55.20 -10.92
C GLN A 237 31.17 54.20 -10.17
N GLU A 238 30.88 53.89 -8.90
CA GLU A 238 31.66 52.89 -8.14
C GLU A 238 31.55 51.48 -8.73
N LEU A 239 30.36 51.08 -9.18
CA LEU A 239 30.18 49.79 -9.85
C LEU A 239 30.93 49.74 -11.20
N SER A 240 30.95 50.84 -11.95
CA SER A 240 31.69 50.93 -13.21
C SER A 240 33.21 50.86 -13.05
N LYS A 241 33.75 51.35 -11.92
CA LYS A 241 35.19 51.22 -11.59
C LYS A 241 35.62 49.77 -11.34
N ALA A 242 34.67 48.89 -11.03
CA ALA A 242 34.91 47.46 -10.80
C ALA A 242 34.77 46.60 -12.09
N ASP A 243 34.83 47.22 -13.28
CA ASP A 243 34.64 46.57 -14.59
C ASP A 243 33.31 45.82 -14.74
N GLN A 244 32.25 46.27 -14.04
CA GLN A 244 30.91 45.69 -14.16
C GLN A 244 29.90 46.70 -14.68
N GLU A 245 29.07 46.29 -15.64
CA GLU A 245 27.91 47.06 -16.08
C GLU A 245 26.80 46.96 -15.02
N PRO A 246 26.39 48.08 -14.38
CA PRO A 246 25.42 48.06 -13.29
C PRO A 246 24.06 47.48 -13.71
N GLU A 247 23.65 47.76 -14.94
CA GLU A 247 22.41 47.22 -15.53
C GLU A 247 22.44 45.69 -15.63
N PHE A 248 23.58 45.13 -16.04
CA PHE A 248 23.77 43.68 -16.09
C PHE A 248 23.75 43.06 -14.69
N LEU A 249 24.38 43.69 -13.70
CA LEU A 249 24.39 43.23 -12.31
C LEU A 249 22.96 43.23 -11.70
N PHE A 250 22.19 44.30 -11.91
CA PHE A 250 20.82 44.39 -11.39
C PHE A 250 19.89 43.41 -12.10
N ALA A 251 20.00 43.30 -13.42
CA ALA A 251 19.25 42.32 -14.21
C ALA A 251 19.60 40.89 -13.78
N ALA A 252 20.86 40.60 -13.46
CA ALA A 252 21.28 39.30 -12.94
C ALA A 252 20.65 39.01 -11.57
N ALA A 253 20.63 39.98 -10.65
CA ALA A 253 19.97 39.83 -9.35
C ALA A 253 18.47 39.51 -9.50
N GLN A 254 17.78 40.27 -10.35
CA GLN A 254 16.36 40.09 -10.61
C GLN A 254 16.07 38.72 -11.25
N ARG A 255 16.84 38.32 -12.27
CA ARG A 255 16.71 36.99 -12.89
C ARG A 255 16.89 35.87 -11.87
N THR A 256 17.90 35.97 -11.00
CA THR A 256 18.10 34.96 -9.96
C THR A 256 16.93 34.87 -8.97
N ASP A 257 16.31 35.99 -8.61
CA ASP A 257 15.14 36.03 -7.74
C ASP A 257 13.89 35.45 -8.42
N GLU A 258 13.68 35.78 -9.70
CA GLU A 258 12.59 35.24 -10.54
C GLU A 258 12.74 33.72 -10.71
N ASP A 259 13.92 33.24 -11.09
CA ASP A 259 14.19 31.81 -11.26
C ASP A 259 14.03 31.05 -9.95
N SER A 260 14.49 31.62 -8.83
CA SER A 260 14.33 31.02 -7.50
C SER A 260 12.86 30.91 -7.10
N ALA A 261 12.06 31.94 -7.43
CA ALA A 261 10.63 31.94 -7.17
C ALA A 261 9.90 30.90 -8.01
N ILE A 262 10.21 30.81 -9.31
CA ILE A 262 9.65 29.80 -10.22
C ILE A 262 9.99 28.39 -9.72
N ARG A 263 11.25 28.13 -9.37
CA ARG A 263 11.68 26.82 -8.86
C ARG A 263 10.97 26.44 -7.57
N LEU A 264 10.85 27.38 -6.64
CA LEU A 264 10.16 27.15 -5.39
C LEU A 264 8.67 26.84 -5.61
N GLN A 265 7.98 27.65 -6.43
CA GLN A 265 6.57 27.48 -6.73
C GLN A 265 6.31 26.15 -7.44
N ASN A 266 7.15 25.80 -8.43
CA ASN A 266 7.10 24.52 -9.11
C ASN A 266 7.34 23.36 -8.13
N ALA A 267 8.32 23.47 -7.24
CA ALA A 267 8.60 22.43 -6.25
C ALA A 267 7.42 22.19 -5.30
N LEU A 268 6.79 23.27 -4.79
CA LEU A 268 5.60 23.20 -3.94
C LEU A 268 4.40 22.60 -4.69
N LYS A 269 4.19 23.01 -5.94
CA LYS A 269 3.15 22.43 -6.81
C LYS A 269 3.39 20.95 -7.06
N SER A 270 4.63 20.56 -7.35
CA SER A 270 5.03 19.17 -7.56
C SER A 270 4.81 18.32 -6.31
N LEU A 271 5.07 18.83 -5.10
CA LEU A 271 4.75 18.14 -3.86
C LEU A 271 3.24 17.83 -3.75
N ARG A 272 2.38 18.79 -4.10
CA ARG A 272 0.93 18.56 -4.15
C ARG A 272 0.56 17.52 -5.21
N THR A 273 1.19 17.57 -6.38
CA THR A 273 1.00 16.58 -7.45
C THR A 273 1.37 15.19 -6.96
N LEU A 274 2.53 15.00 -6.33
CA LEU A 274 2.96 13.69 -5.80
C LEU A 274 1.99 13.11 -4.76
N ASP A 275 1.34 13.97 -3.96
CA ASP A 275 0.34 13.55 -2.98
C ASP A 275 -1.01 13.18 -3.60
N ALA A 276 -1.33 13.71 -4.79
CA ALA A 276 -2.57 13.41 -5.51
C ALA A 276 -2.49 12.16 -6.38
N LEU A 277 -1.27 11.68 -6.70
CA LEU A 277 -1.06 10.52 -7.56
C LEU A 277 -1.42 9.19 -6.88
N ASP A 278 -2.05 8.29 -7.65
CA ASP A 278 -2.30 6.90 -7.26
C ASP A 278 -1.06 6.05 -7.50
N TRP A 279 -0.16 6.04 -6.51
CA TRP A 279 1.11 5.32 -6.59
C TRP A 279 0.96 3.81 -6.74
N GLU A 280 -0.18 3.22 -6.35
CA GLU A 280 -0.43 1.79 -6.56
C GLU A 280 -0.57 1.49 -8.07
N LYS A 281 -1.37 2.30 -8.78
CA LYS A 281 -1.51 2.21 -10.24
C LYS A 281 -0.22 2.54 -10.99
N LEU A 282 0.46 3.61 -10.59
CA LEU A 282 1.74 3.99 -11.22
C LEU A 282 2.80 2.91 -11.04
N ASN A 283 2.89 2.29 -9.86
CA ASN A 283 3.80 1.16 -9.65
C ASN A 283 3.45 -0.07 -10.48
N GLU A 284 2.17 -0.29 -10.80
CA GLU A 284 1.77 -1.34 -11.76
C GLU A 284 2.20 -0.96 -13.19
N GLN A 285 1.95 0.29 -13.61
CA GLN A 285 2.32 0.78 -14.93
C GLN A 285 3.83 0.73 -15.20
N PHE A 286 4.65 1.23 -14.27
CA PHE A 286 6.10 1.32 -14.46
C PHE A 286 6.83 -0.01 -14.26
N SER A 287 6.17 -1.01 -13.67
CA SER A 287 6.80 -2.28 -13.35
C SER A 287 6.93 -3.20 -14.56
N ARG A 288 8.17 -3.43 -15.00
CA ARG A 288 8.47 -4.48 -15.99
C ARG A 288 8.12 -5.89 -15.50
N VAL A 289 8.07 -6.10 -14.18
CA VAL A 289 7.60 -7.35 -13.56
C VAL A 289 6.08 -7.48 -13.69
N ASP A 290 5.33 -6.41 -13.46
CA ASP A 290 3.87 -6.38 -13.63
C ASP A 290 3.51 -6.63 -15.10
N ALA A 291 4.17 -5.92 -16.01
CA ALA A 291 4.01 -6.12 -17.45
C ALA A 291 4.32 -7.55 -17.91
N ALA A 292 5.30 -8.21 -17.27
CA ALA A 292 5.54 -9.63 -17.52
C ALA A 292 4.38 -10.47 -17.00
N LEU A 293 4.01 -10.34 -15.72
CA LEU A 293 2.95 -11.11 -15.06
C LEU A 293 1.57 -10.96 -15.72
N ARG A 294 1.26 -9.81 -16.34
CA ARG A 294 0.02 -9.59 -17.12
C ARG A 294 -0.16 -10.52 -18.31
N ARG A 295 0.88 -11.25 -18.74
CA ARG A 295 0.76 -12.30 -19.77
C ARG A 295 0.13 -13.59 -19.24
N ASP A 296 0.02 -13.75 -17.92
CA ASP A 296 -0.72 -14.82 -17.29
C ASP A 296 -2.24 -14.63 -17.51
N ARG A 297 -2.99 -15.74 -17.52
CA ARG A 297 -4.44 -15.72 -17.77
C ARG A 297 -5.23 -15.09 -16.62
N THR A 298 -4.78 -15.28 -15.38
CA THR A 298 -5.53 -14.92 -14.18
C THR A 298 -5.07 -13.57 -13.63
N TYR A 299 -3.76 -13.27 -13.70
CA TYR A 299 -3.14 -12.10 -13.07
C TYR A 299 -3.81 -10.74 -13.37
N PRO A 300 -4.21 -10.42 -14.62
CA PRO A 300 -4.87 -9.14 -14.92
C PRO A 300 -6.20 -8.93 -14.18
N TYR A 301 -6.91 -10.03 -13.87
CA TYR A 301 -8.22 -10.03 -13.22
C TYR A 301 -8.10 -10.15 -11.69
N MET A 302 -6.89 -10.17 -11.13
CA MET A 302 -6.68 -10.21 -9.68
C MET A 302 -6.87 -8.82 -9.07
N ASP A 303 -7.21 -8.77 -7.78
CA ASP A 303 -7.25 -7.50 -7.05
C ASP A 303 -5.84 -6.93 -6.84
N ALA A 304 -5.74 -5.62 -6.63
CA ALA A 304 -4.46 -4.92 -6.51
C ALA A 304 -3.57 -5.50 -5.39
N ARG A 305 -4.19 -5.94 -4.28
CA ARG A 305 -3.47 -6.58 -3.16
C ARG A 305 -2.84 -7.92 -3.56
N SER A 306 -3.55 -8.76 -4.33
CA SER A 306 -3.00 -10.02 -4.84
C SER A 306 -1.89 -9.76 -5.86
N ARG A 307 -2.06 -8.79 -6.77
CA ARG A 307 -1.01 -8.41 -7.73
C ARG A 307 0.25 -7.91 -7.03
N ALA A 308 0.10 -7.03 -6.02
CA ALA A 308 1.21 -6.59 -5.18
C ALA A 308 1.90 -7.77 -4.46
N TRP A 309 1.14 -8.76 -4.01
CA TRP A 309 1.69 -9.95 -3.38
C TRP A 309 2.54 -10.79 -4.34
N TYR A 310 2.07 -11.04 -5.56
CA TYR A 310 2.83 -11.73 -6.61
C TYR A 310 4.15 -11.00 -6.94
N ARG A 311 4.10 -9.67 -7.09
CA ARG A 311 5.29 -8.83 -7.30
C ARG A 311 6.31 -9.00 -6.16
N ARG A 312 5.83 -9.01 -4.91
CA ARG A 312 6.68 -9.23 -3.73
C ARG A 312 7.26 -10.65 -3.66
N CYS A 313 6.52 -11.67 -4.11
CA CYS A 313 7.04 -13.02 -4.24
C CYS A 313 8.18 -13.07 -5.26
N VAL A 314 8.02 -12.43 -6.42
CA VAL A 314 9.07 -12.32 -7.45
C VAL A 314 10.32 -11.63 -6.89
N GLU A 315 10.18 -10.48 -6.23
CA GLU A 315 11.26 -9.75 -5.56
C GLU A 315 12.04 -10.65 -4.59
N ASN A 316 11.31 -11.33 -3.69
CA ASN A 316 11.89 -12.22 -2.69
C ASN A 316 12.65 -13.40 -3.33
N LEU A 317 12.12 -13.98 -4.40
CA LEU A 317 12.76 -15.08 -5.14
C LEU A 317 14.01 -14.61 -5.88
N ALA A 318 13.92 -13.48 -6.58
CA ALA A 318 15.02 -12.85 -7.29
C ALA A 318 16.19 -12.52 -6.35
N ALA A 319 15.88 -11.94 -5.19
CA ALA A 319 16.86 -11.63 -4.16
C ALA A 319 17.55 -12.90 -3.61
N LYS A 320 16.78 -13.97 -3.35
CA LYS A 320 17.31 -15.25 -2.85
C LYS A 320 18.19 -15.97 -3.89
N LEU A 321 17.84 -15.88 -5.17
CA LEU A 321 18.56 -16.59 -6.25
C LEU A 321 19.72 -15.79 -6.85
N GLY A 322 19.76 -14.48 -6.61
CA GLY A 322 20.69 -13.58 -7.30
C GLY A 322 20.42 -13.58 -8.81
N VAL A 323 19.16 -13.47 -9.21
CA VAL A 323 18.70 -13.39 -10.61
C VAL A 323 17.83 -12.13 -10.74
N ALA A 324 17.72 -11.57 -11.94
CA ALA A 324 16.87 -10.41 -12.19
C ALA A 324 15.37 -10.73 -11.99
N GLU A 325 14.62 -9.79 -11.42
CA GLU A 325 13.18 -9.95 -11.11
C GLU A 325 12.35 -10.26 -12.36
N THR A 326 12.65 -9.59 -13.48
CA THR A 326 12.00 -9.81 -14.77
C THR A 326 12.20 -11.22 -15.31
N VAL A 327 13.36 -11.84 -15.06
CA VAL A 327 13.66 -13.20 -15.49
C VAL A 327 12.86 -14.21 -14.66
N VAL A 328 12.75 -13.99 -13.33
CA VAL A 328 11.93 -14.83 -12.45
C VAL A 328 10.46 -14.80 -12.89
N ALA A 329 9.91 -13.60 -13.14
CA ALA A 329 8.53 -13.44 -13.59
C ALA A 329 8.28 -14.11 -14.94
N ARG A 330 9.14 -13.88 -15.93
CA ARG A 330 9.03 -14.50 -17.26
C ARG A 330 9.12 -16.02 -17.18
N GLN A 331 10.04 -16.56 -16.40
CA GLN A 331 10.20 -18.01 -16.27
C GLN A 331 9.00 -18.67 -15.59
N ALA A 332 8.43 -18.04 -14.57
CA ALA A 332 7.20 -18.55 -13.93
C ALA A 332 6.03 -18.64 -14.93
N ILE A 333 5.92 -17.65 -15.83
CA ILE A 333 4.89 -17.63 -16.87
C ILE A 333 5.17 -18.67 -17.95
N ILE A 334 6.42 -18.85 -18.38
CA ILE A 334 6.77 -19.87 -19.37
C ILE A 334 6.36 -21.26 -18.87
N LEU A 335 6.63 -21.56 -17.59
CA LEU A 335 6.24 -22.83 -16.97
C LEU A 335 4.71 -22.98 -16.89
N ALA A 336 4.01 -21.90 -16.53
CA ALA A 336 2.54 -21.87 -16.49
C ALA A 336 1.90 -22.07 -17.87
N LEU A 337 2.43 -21.40 -18.90
CA LEU A 337 1.97 -21.53 -20.28
C LEU A 337 2.25 -22.93 -20.86
N ALA A 338 3.34 -23.58 -20.44
CA ALA A 338 3.62 -24.96 -20.84
C ALA A 338 2.57 -25.96 -20.31
N GLN A 339 1.89 -25.64 -19.21
CA GLN A 339 0.83 -26.46 -18.61
C GLN A 339 -0.57 -25.93 -18.92
N ALA A 340 -0.69 -25.04 -19.91
CA ALA A 340 -1.93 -24.36 -20.22
C ALA A 340 -3.02 -25.25 -20.84
N GLU A 341 -2.64 -26.40 -21.41
CA GLU A 341 -3.55 -27.40 -21.98
C GLU A 341 -4.15 -28.33 -20.92
N GLU A 342 -3.33 -28.80 -19.96
CA GLU A 342 -3.80 -29.61 -18.83
C GLU A 342 -4.69 -28.79 -17.88
N GLY A 343 -4.47 -27.47 -17.84
CA GLY A 343 -5.28 -26.55 -17.07
C GLY A 343 -5.07 -26.67 -15.56
N GLY A 344 -6.02 -26.11 -14.80
CA GLY A 344 -5.96 -26.13 -13.34
C GLY A 344 -4.85 -25.26 -12.75
N ARG A 345 -4.34 -25.65 -11.58
CA ARG A 345 -3.42 -24.84 -10.78
C ARG A 345 -2.03 -24.70 -11.40
N GLN A 346 -1.59 -25.71 -12.14
CA GLN A 346 -0.27 -25.71 -12.76
C GLN A 346 -0.20 -24.76 -13.96
N ALA A 347 -1.35 -24.42 -14.57
CA ALA A 347 -1.45 -23.44 -15.63
C ALA A 347 -1.31 -21.97 -15.15
N GLU A 348 -1.05 -21.72 -13.86
CA GLU A 348 -0.96 -20.38 -13.29
C GLU A 348 0.47 -20.03 -12.84
N ALA A 349 0.90 -18.82 -13.15
CA ALA A 349 2.22 -18.33 -12.72
C ALA A 349 2.40 -18.37 -11.19
N GLY A 350 1.34 -18.14 -10.43
CA GLY A 350 1.37 -18.13 -8.97
C GLY A 350 1.72 -19.48 -8.34
N TYR A 351 1.43 -20.59 -9.02
CA TYR A 351 1.77 -21.94 -8.55
C TYR A 351 3.30 -22.13 -8.49
N TYR A 352 4.01 -21.58 -9.46
CA TYR A 352 5.48 -21.62 -9.51
C TYR A 352 6.14 -20.59 -8.58
N LEU A 353 5.47 -19.47 -8.30
CA LEU A 353 6.00 -18.46 -7.38
C LEU A 353 5.83 -18.85 -5.91
N MET A 354 4.69 -19.45 -5.55
CA MET A 354 4.28 -19.65 -4.15
C MET A 354 4.09 -21.12 -3.77
N GLY A 355 3.62 -21.96 -4.69
CA GLY A 355 3.23 -23.35 -4.43
C GLY A 355 4.34 -24.38 -4.67
N ASP A 356 3.92 -25.63 -4.89
CA ASP A 356 4.82 -26.79 -5.05
C ASP A 356 5.68 -26.71 -6.32
N GLY A 357 5.19 -26.03 -7.35
CA GLY A 357 5.90 -25.77 -8.61
C GLY A 357 7.16 -24.91 -8.45
N ARG A 358 7.36 -24.31 -7.27
CA ARG A 358 8.54 -23.52 -6.97
C ARG A 358 9.85 -24.29 -7.12
N THR A 359 9.83 -25.61 -6.88
CA THR A 359 10.97 -26.51 -7.17
C THR A 359 11.38 -26.48 -8.64
N ALA A 360 10.42 -26.58 -9.57
CA ALA A 360 10.65 -26.54 -11.01
C ALA A 360 11.17 -25.16 -11.46
N LEU A 361 10.60 -24.08 -10.92
CA LEU A 361 11.07 -22.72 -11.18
C LEU A 361 12.53 -22.53 -10.74
N TYR A 362 12.90 -23.06 -9.58
CA TYR A 362 14.28 -23.04 -9.11
C TYR A 362 15.24 -23.80 -10.02
N ALA A 363 14.85 -25.02 -10.41
CA ALA A 363 15.66 -25.84 -11.30
C ALA A 363 15.91 -25.15 -12.65
N ALA A 364 14.90 -24.45 -13.18
CA ALA A 364 15.02 -23.69 -14.42
C ALA A 364 15.94 -22.45 -14.29
N LEU A 365 15.89 -21.75 -13.16
CA LEU A 365 16.65 -20.49 -12.98
C LEU A 365 18.10 -20.70 -12.52
N ARG A 366 18.36 -21.73 -11.71
CA ARG A 366 19.66 -22.02 -11.12
C ARG A 366 19.88 -23.54 -11.04
N PRO A 367 20.09 -24.23 -12.18
CA PRO A 367 20.36 -25.67 -12.18
C PRO A 367 21.63 -26.03 -11.39
N ASP A 368 22.61 -25.12 -11.36
CA ASP A 368 23.90 -25.26 -10.68
C ASP A 368 23.77 -25.41 -9.16
N LYS A 369 22.72 -24.81 -8.58
CA LYS A 369 22.43 -24.91 -7.15
C LYS A 369 21.36 -25.96 -6.95
N ARG A 370 21.75 -27.14 -6.44
CA ARG A 370 20.81 -28.12 -5.85
C ARG A 370 20.21 -27.58 -4.56
N CYS A 371 19.40 -26.52 -4.67
CA CYS A 371 18.65 -25.98 -3.56
C CYS A 371 17.51 -26.96 -3.24
N ARG A 372 17.76 -27.86 -2.28
CA ARG A 372 16.69 -28.61 -1.64
C ARG A 372 15.85 -27.61 -0.86
N LEU A 373 14.67 -27.27 -1.36
CA LEU A 373 13.66 -26.60 -0.54
C LEU A 373 13.51 -27.41 0.76
N PRO A 374 13.39 -26.75 1.92
CA PRO A 374 13.06 -27.47 3.14
C PRO A 374 11.70 -28.13 2.89
N ALA A 375 11.70 -29.44 2.68
CA ALA A 375 10.48 -30.21 2.64
C ALA A 375 9.67 -29.87 3.91
N GLU A 376 8.37 -29.69 3.77
CA GLU A 376 7.48 -29.34 4.89
C GLU A 376 7.68 -30.29 6.08
N ASN A 377 7.93 -31.57 5.79
CA ASN A 377 8.30 -32.61 6.74
C ASN A 377 9.54 -32.28 7.59
N ARG A 378 10.54 -31.59 7.03
CA ARG A 378 11.74 -31.18 7.79
C ARG A 378 11.46 -30.00 8.72
N THR A 379 10.62 -29.07 8.31
CA THR A 379 10.23 -27.94 9.17
C THR A 379 9.37 -28.46 10.33
N MET A 380 8.43 -29.36 10.03
CA MET A 380 7.60 -30.01 11.04
C MET A 380 8.44 -30.88 11.98
N ALA A 381 9.43 -31.63 11.48
CA ALA A 381 10.35 -32.39 12.32
C ALA A 381 11.19 -31.48 13.24
N ARG A 382 11.69 -30.34 12.74
CA ARG A 382 12.41 -29.36 13.59
C ARG A 382 11.51 -28.75 14.66
N PHE A 383 10.25 -28.46 14.31
CA PHE A 383 9.26 -27.97 15.26
C PHE A 383 8.99 -28.98 16.37
N LEU A 384 8.70 -30.23 16.01
CA LEU A 384 8.45 -31.32 16.97
C LEU A 384 9.68 -31.59 17.85
N LEU A 385 10.88 -31.58 17.27
CA LEU A 385 12.12 -31.72 18.01
C LEU A 385 12.31 -30.57 19.01
N PHE A 386 12.12 -29.33 18.58
CA PHE A 386 12.24 -28.15 19.43
C PHE A 386 11.22 -28.18 20.58
N GLN A 387 9.96 -28.51 20.28
CA GLN A 387 8.91 -28.66 21.29
C GLN A 387 9.26 -29.77 22.29
N GLY A 388 9.75 -30.92 21.81
CA GLY A 388 10.16 -32.04 22.66
C GLY A 388 11.31 -31.66 23.60
N VAL A 389 12.35 -31.00 23.06
CA VAL A 389 13.49 -30.50 23.85
C VAL A 389 13.06 -29.48 24.90
N LEU A 390 12.20 -28.53 24.53
CA LEU A 390 11.68 -27.53 25.45
C LEU A 390 10.82 -28.15 26.55
N THR A 391 9.97 -29.11 26.21
CA THR A 391 9.16 -29.87 27.18
C THR A 391 10.06 -30.61 28.17
N PHE A 392 11.09 -31.28 27.67
CA PHE A 392 12.07 -31.99 28.50
C PHE A 392 12.82 -31.04 29.45
N LEU A 393 13.26 -29.87 28.98
CA LEU A 393 13.92 -28.86 29.81
C LEU A 393 13.02 -28.33 30.93
N LEU A 394 11.74 -28.07 30.63
CA LEU A 394 10.75 -27.65 31.63
C LEU A 394 10.50 -28.73 32.68
N LEU A 395 10.42 -30.00 32.27
CA LEU A 395 10.29 -31.14 33.18
C LEU A 395 11.52 -31.30 34.08
N LEU A 396 12.73 -31.13 33.53
CA LEU A 396 13.99 -31.15 34.29
C LEU A 396 14.03 -30.06 35.37
N LEU A 397 13.57 -28.86 35.04
CA LEU A 397 13.46 -27.74 35.98
C LEU A 397 12.50 -28.07 37.14
N CYS A 398 11.36 -28.70 36.85
CA CYS A 398 10.42 -29.15 37.86
C CYS A 398 10.93 -30.34 38.69
N ALA A 399 11.71 -31.23 38.07
CA ALA A 399 12.31 -32.39 38.72
C ALA A 399 13.37 -32.01 39.78
N ALA A 400 14.00 -30.84 39.65
CA ALA A 400 14.87 -30.29 40.70
C ALA A 400 14.15 -30.08 42.04
N GLY A 401 12.81 -29.95 42.02
CA GLY A 401 11.97 -29.89 43.21
C GLY A 401 11.41 -31.24 43.68
N GLY A 402 11.74 -32.35 43.02
CA GLY A 402 11.27 -33.71 43.28
C GLY A 402 10.52 -34.35 42.10
N TRP A 403 10.71 -35.65 41.90
CA TRP A 403 10.14 -36.40 40.75
C TRP A 403 8.61 -36.36 40.68
N GLY A 404 7.91 -36.36 41.82
CA GLY A 404 6.45 -36.24 41.86
C GLY A 404 5.93 -34.90 41.30
N LYS A 405 6.71 -33.82 41.46
CA LYS A 405 6.37 -32.50 40.89
C LYS A 405 6.57 -32.47 39.37
N ALA A 406 7.58 -33.18 38.86
CA ALA A 406 7.77 -33.34 37.42
C ALA A 406 6.61 -34.10 36.77
N LEU A 407 6.08 -35.12 37.44
CA LEU A 407 4.91 -35.87 36.97
C LEU A 407 3.66 -34.97 36.88
N LEU A 408 3.40 -34.17 37.92
CA LEU A 408 2.29 -33.21 37.95
C LEU A 408 2.45 -32.09 36.91
N ALA A 409 3.70 -31.72 36.60
CA ALA A 409 4.04 -30.65 35.66
C ALA A 409 4.00 -31.08 34.18
N LEU A 410 3.74 -32.34 33.84
CA LEU A 410 3.75 -32.82 32.46
C LEU A 410 2.80 -32.06 31.53
N PHE A 411 1.53 -31.92 31.90
CA PHE A 411 0.54 -31.21 31.08
C PHE A 411 0.82 -29.69 31.00
N PRO A 412 1.14 -28.99 32.11
CA PRO A 412 1.58 -27.59 32.05
C PRO A 412 2.83 -27.39 31.19
N ALA A 413 3.85 -28.24 31.34
CA ALA A 413 5.09 -28.15 30.58
C ALA A 413 4.86 -28.37 29.09
N LEU A 414 4.06 -29.37 28.71
CA LEU A 414 3.69 -29.62 27.31
C LEU A 414 2.93 -28.43 26.70
N SER A 415 1.96 -27.88 27.43
CA SER A 415 1.17 -26.72 26.97
C SER A 415 2.01 -25.46 26.81
N MET A 416 2.90 -25.19 27.78
CA MET A 416 3.83 -24.06 27.73
C MET A 416 4.85 -24.21 26.60
N ALA A 417 5.42 -25.40 26.45
CA ALA A 417 6.35 -25.70 25.37
C ALA A 417 5.69 -25.54 24.00
N ALA A 418 4.45 -26.02 23.83
CA ALA A 418 3.69 -25.81 22.60
C ALA A 418 3.48 -24.31 22.32
N LEU A 419 3.02 -23.53 23.31
CA LEU A 419 2.79 -22.08 23.15
C LEU A 419 4.07 -21.33 22.76
N LEU A 420 5.17 -21.59 23.45
CA LEU A 420 6.47 -20.96 23.18
C LEU A 420 7.03 -21.38 21.82
N SER A 421 6.91 -22.65 21.45
CA SER A 421 7.34 -23.16 20.15
C SER A 421 6.56 -22.50 19.03
N VAL A 422 5.23 -22.44 19.15
CA VAL A 422 4.37 -21.77 18.17
C VAL A 422 4.77 -20.30 18.03
N ARG A 423 4.93 -19.56 19.14
CA ARG A 423 5.36 -18.15 19.11
C ARG A 423 6.73 -17.96 18.47
N PHE A 424 7.70 -18.80 18.80
CA PHE A 424 9.06 -18.73 18.25
C PHE A 424 9.09 -18.97 16.75
N PHE A 425 8.43 -20.03 16.28
CA PHE A 425 8.41 -20.38 14.84
C PHE A 425 7.53 -19.42 14.03
N LEU A 426 6.43 -18.90 14.59
CA LEU A 426 5.60 -17.91 13.92
C LEU A 426 6.25 -16.54 13.83
N HIS A 427 7.14 -16.16 14.76
CA HIS A 427 7.85 -14.88 14.70
C HIS A 427 8.67 -14.72 13.42
N ALA A 428 9.22 -15.81 12.90
CA ALA A 428 9.98 -15.83 11.65
C ALA A 428 9.14 -16.17 10.40
N ALA A 429 7.89 -16.61 10.59
CA ALA A 429 7.01 -16.98 9.49
C ALA A 429 6.38 -15.75 8.85
N GLN A 430 6.41 -15.65 7.52
CA GLN A 430 5.64 -14.64 6.83
C GLN A 430 4.19 -15.13 6.67
N PRO A 431 3.17 -14.29 6.95
CA PRO A 431 1.78 -14.65 6.73
C PRO A 431 1.56 -15.01 5.26
N GLY A 432 0.98 -16.19 5.01
CA GLY A 432 0.46 -16.54 3.69
C GLY A 432 -0.77 -15.69 3.36
N MET A 433 -0.85 -15.20 2.13
CA MET A 433 -2.05 -14.54 1.61
C MET A 433 -2.78 -15.51 0.69
N ILE A 434 -4.13 -15.53 0.78
CA ILE A 434 -4.99 -16.19 -0.19
C ILE A 434 -5.24 -15.20 -1.34
N PRO A 435 -4.72 -15.46 -2.54
CA PRO A 435 -4.90 -14.56 -3.67
C PRO A 435 -6.36 -14.60 -4.14
N ARG A 436 -6.85 -13.49 -4.69
CA ARG A 436 -8.25 -13.31 -5.07
C ARG A 436 -8.41 -12.54 -6.38
N LEU A 437 -9.47 -12.88 -7.10
CA LEU A 437 -9.96 -12.13 -8.25
C LEU A 437 -10.65 -10.84 -7.82
N ASP A 438 -10.63 -9.84 -8.70
CA ASP A 438 -11.33 -8.58 -8.51
C ASP A 438 -12.74 -8.66 -9.08
N PHE A 439 -13.73 -8.71 -8.19
CA PHE A 439 -15.16 -8.73 -8.52
C PHE A 439 -15.88 -7.49 -7.99
N GLN A 440 -15.18 -6.35 -7.87
CA GLN A 440 -15.78 -5.11 -7.39
C GLN A 440 -16.95 -4.63 -8.26
N ASP A 441 -16.83 -4.77 -9.58
CA ASP A 441 -17.84 -4.32 -10.55
C ASP A 441 -19.04 -5.26 -10.68
N GLY A 442 -18.95 -6.49 -10.15
CA GLY A 442 -19.98 -7.51 -10.28
C GLY A 442 -19.46 -8.93 -10.12
N LEU A 443 -20.28 -9.82 -9.56
CA LEU A 443 -19.99 -11.26 -9.62
C LEU A 443 -20.32 -11.79 -11.03
N PRO A 444 -19.44 -12.58 -11.66
CA PRO A 444 -19.78 -13.25 -12.91
C PRO A 444 -20.77 -14.41 -12.68
N PRO A 445 -21.53 -14.85 -13.70
CA PRO A 445 -22.51 -15.93 -13.55
C PRO A 445 -21.91 -17.26 -13.09
N VAL A 446 -20.65 -17.53 -13.47
CA VAL A 446 -19.90 -18.74 -13.04
C VAL A 446 -19.63 -18.74 -11.52
N CYS A 447 -19.67 -17.57 -10.88
CA CYS A 447 -19.47 -17.38 -9.45
C CYS A 447 -20.77 -17.03 -8.71
N ALA A 448 -21.93 -17.42 -9.26
CA ALA A 448 -23.22 -17.16 -8.62
C ALA A 448 -23.19 -17.67 -7.17
N THR A 449 -23.58 -16.79 -6.25
CA THR A 449 -23.38 -17.00 -4.81
C THR A 449 -24.70 -16.90 -4.07
N LEU A 450 -24.94 -17.85 -3.16
CA LEU A 450 -26.06 -17.85 -2.24
C LEU A 450 -25.58 -17.40 -0.86
N VAL A 451 -26.13 -16.30 -0.34
CA VAL A 451 -25.90 -15.85 1.03
C VAL A 451 -26.98 -16.45 1.92
N VAL A 452 -26.58 -17.22 2.93
CA VAL A 452 -27.48 -17.98 3.79
C VAL A 452 -27.33 -17.57 5.24
N VAL A 453 -28.46 -17.35 5.90
CA VAL A 453 -28.51 -17.03 7.34
C VAL A 453 -29.26 -18.15 8.09
N PRO A 454 -28.54 -19.10 8.72
CA PRO A 454 -29.16 -20.09 9.60
C PRO A 454 -29.78 -19.41 10.82
N THR A 455 -31.10 -19.55 10.97
CA THR A 455 -31.86 -18.82 11.99
C THR A 455 -32.79 -19.76 12.73
N LEU A 456 -32.79 -19.67 14.06
CA LEU A 456 -33.77 -20.36 14.88
C LEU A 456 -35.04 -19.50 14.95
N ILE A 457 -36.17 -20.02 14.49
CA ILE A 457 -37.44 -19.30 14.42
C ILE A 457 -38.28 -19.67 15.64
N THR A 458 -38.35 -18.78 16.62
CA THR A 458 -39.11 -19.00 17.86
C THR A 458 -40.56 -18.55 17.76
N ASP A 459 -40.79 -17.42 17.09
CA ASP A 459 -42.04 -16.67 17.11
C ASP A 459 -42.18 -15.78 15.87
N GLU A 460 -43.32 -15.10 15.74
CA GLU A 460 -43.58 -14.19 14.61
C GLU A 460 -42.61 -13.01 14.58
N ALA A 461 -42.26 -12.44 15.75
CA ALA A 461 -41.32 -11.32 15.82
C ALA A 461 -39.92 -11.74 15.34
N GLY A 462 -39.43 -12.90 15.80
CA GLY A 462 -38.17 -13.48 15.33
C GLY A 462 -38.15 -13.76 13.81
N LEU A 463 -39.26 -14.27 13.26
CA LEU A 463 -39.39 -14.48 11.82
C LEU A 463 -39.33 -13.16 11.03
N ARG A 464 -40.08 -12.13 11.45
CA ARG A 464 -40.06 -10.81 10.81
C ARG A 464 -38.68 -10.17 10.90
N ALA A 465 -38.00 -10.29 12.03
CA ALA A 465 -36.64 -9.80 12.20
C ALA A 465 -35.65 -10.51 11.27
N ALA A 466 -35.77 -11.84 11.09
CA ALA A 466 -34.92 -12.60 10.18
C ALA A 466 -35.09 -12.16 8.72
N ILE A 467 -36.33 -11.94 8.27
CA ILE A 467 -36.62 -11.46 6.91
C ILE A 467 -36.13 -10.01 6.72
N ALA A 468 -36.33 -9.13 7.71
CA ALA A 468 -35.80 -7.77 7.67
C ALA A 468 -34.26 -7.74 7.62
N GLN A 469 -33.60 -8.63 8.38
CA GLN A 469 -32.16 -8.76 8.35
C GLN A 469 -31.64 -9.24 6.98
N LEU A 470 -32.39 -10.14 6.31
CA LEU A 470 -32.09 -10.57 4.95
C LEU A 470 -32.13 -9.39 3.96
N GLU A 471 -33.12 -8.49 4.10
CA GLU A 471 -33.19 -7.25 3.32
C GLU A 471 -31.99 -6.35 3.57
N VAL A 472 -31.57 -6.17 4.83
CA VAL A 472 -30.37 -5.39 5.19
C VAL A 472 -29.12 -5.96 4.53
N HIS A 473 -28.95 -7.29 4.51
CA HIS A 473 -27.82 -7.93 3.84
C HIS A 473 -27.83 -7.70 2.32
N MET A 474 -29.00 -7.76 1.69
CA MET A 474 -29.16 -7.46 0.27
C MET A 474 -28.79 -6.01 -0.04
N LEU A 475 -29.28 -5.06 0.74
CA LEU A 475 -28.98 -3.64 0.55
C LEU A 475 -27.50 -3.31 0.79
N ALA A 476 -26.86 -3.97 1.76
CA ALA A 476 -25.45 -3.75 2.08
C ALA A 476 -24.51 -4.27 0.99
N VAL A 477 -24.86 -5.38 0.32
CA VAL A 477 -23.97 -6.11 -0.60
C VAL A 477 -24.69 -6.56 -1.86
N ARG A 478 -25.46 -5.67 -2.47
CA ARG A 478 -26.20 -5.95 -3.71
C ARG A 478 -25.21 -6.22 -4.84
N GLN A 479 -25.31 -7.40 -5.45
CA GLN A 479 -24.43 -7.85 -6.53
C GLN A 479 -25.26 -8.64 -7.57
N PRO A 480 -24.92 -8.59 -8.87
CA PRO A 480 -25.52 -9.48 -9.86
C PRO A 480 -25.22 -10.95 -9.51
N HIS A 481 -26.11 -11.86 -9.88
CA HIS A 481 -25.97 -13.30 -9.61
C HIS A 481 -25.79 -13.68 -8.12
N CYS A 482 -26.22 -12.80 -7.20
CA CYS A 482 -26.27 -13.06 -5.77
C CYS A 482 -27.72 -13.26 -5.31
N THR A 483 -27.96 -14.30 -4.52
CA THR A 483 -29.28 -14.58 -3.92
C THR A 483 -29.14 -14.72 -2.41
N TYR A 484 -30.24 -14.51 -1.69
CA TYR A 484 -30.25 -14.46 -0.22
C TYR A 484 -31.30 -15.42 0.32
N ALA A 485 -30.91 -16.24 1.29
CA ALA A 485 -31.80 -17.21 1.91
C ALA A 485 -31.73 -17.18 3.43
N VAL A 486 -32.90 -17.32 4.07
CA VAL A 486 -32.98 -17.74 5.47
C VAL A 486 -33.14 -19.24 5.52
N LEU A 487 -32.31 -19.87 6.36
CA LEU A 487 -32.37 -21.29 6.64
C LEU A 487 -32.94 -21.48 8.05
N GLY A 488 -34.25 -21.69 8.11
CA GLY A 488 -35.02 -21.75 9.33
C GLY A 488 -35.01 -23.14 9.98
N ASP A 489 -34.74 -23.17 11.28
CA ASP A 489 -34.98 -24.30 12.18
C ASP A 489 -35.99 -23.88 13.25
N PHE A 490 -36.88 -24.77 13.68
CA PHE A 490 -37.68 -24.56 14.89
C PHE A 490 -36.93 -25.03 16.16
N PRO A 491 -37.31 -24.54 17.36
CA PRO A 491 -36.75 -25.00 18.63
C PRO A 491 -36.96 -26.50 18.86
N ASP A 492 -36.19 -27.10 19.75
CA ASP A 492 -36.31 -28.53 20.05
C ASP A 492 -37.69 -28.85 20.67
N ALA A 493 -38.24 -30.03 20.36
CA ALA A 493 -39.59 -30.42 20.75
C ALA A 493 -39.70 -31.91 21.05
N LYS A 494 -40.68 -32.31 21.87
CA LYS A 494 -41.04 -33.73 22.08
C LYS A 494 -41.86 -34.32 20.93
N GLU A 495 -42.40 -33.46 20.07
CA GLU A 495 -43.25 -33.81 18.94
C GLU A 495 -42.61 -33.35 17.64
N PRO A 496 -42.86 -34.03 16.51
CA PRO A 496 -42.29 -33.67 15.21
C PRO A 496 -42.76 -32.30 14.70
N GLN A 497 -43.99 -31.89 15.04
CA GLN A 497 -44.57 -30.60 14.66
C GLN A 497 -45.49 -30.11 15.78
N LYS A 498 -45.29 -28.88 16.28
CA LYS A 498 -46.15 -28.23 17.28
C LYS A 498 -47.30 -27.47 16.62
N SER A 499 -48.37 -27.22 17.38
CA SER A 499 -49.46 -26.34 16.98
C SER A 499 -48.95 -24.90 16.75
N GLY A 500 -49.47 -24.22 15.72
CA GLY A 500 -49.07 -22.85 15.32
C GLY A 500 -47.84 -22.77 14.40
N GLU A 501 -47.03 -23.83 14.28
CA GLU A 501 -45.84 -23.82 13.39
C GLU A 501 -46.22 -23.74 11.91
N ARG A 502 -47.37 -24.30 11.52
CA ARG A 502 -47.89 -24.19 10.14
C ARG A 502 -48.21 -22.75 9.78
N ASP A 503 -48.76 -21.97 10.71
CA ASP A 503 -49.10 -20.57 10.49
C ASP A 503 -47.83 -19.71 10.32
N LEU A 504 -46.77 -20.01 11.08
CA LEU A 504 -45.45 -19.39 10.92
C LEU A 504 -44.84 -19.70 9.55
N LEU A 505 -44.95 -20.94 9.06
CA LEU A 505 -44.48 -21.31 7.71
C LEU A 505 -45.26 -20.57 6.61
N CYS A 506 -46.58 -20.48 6.75
CA CYS A 506 -47.43 -19.70 5.83
C CYS A 506 -47.09 -18.20 5.87
N LEU A 507 -46.79 -17.65 7.04
CA LEU A 507 -46.34 -16.27 7.19
C LEU A 507 -44.96 -16.06 6.55
N ALA A 508 -44.01 -16.98 6.74
CA ALA A 508 -42.67 -16.90 6.15
C ALA A 508 -42.73 -16.86 4.62
N LYS A 509 -43.58 -17.69 4.01
CA LYS A 509 -43.80 -17.69 2.56
C LYS A 509 -44.35 -16.34 2.08
N ARG A 510 -45.36 -15.79 2.76
CA ARG A 510 -45.96 -14.48 2.43
C ARG A 510 -44.97 -13.33 2.57
N LEU A 511 -44.20 -13.27 3.67
CA LEU A 511 -43.21 -12.22 3.90
C LEU A 511 -42.08 -12.26 2.86
N THR A 512 -41.61 -13.47 2.53
CA THR A 512 -40.57 -13.65 1.49
C THR A 512 -41.09 -13.24 0.12
N GLN A 513 -42.34 -13.59 -0.21
CA GLN A 513 -42.96 -13.18 -1.47
C GLN A 513 -43.13 -11.66 -1.55
N ALA A 514 -43.63 -11.02 -0.49
CA ALA A 514 -43.75 -9.56 -0.43
C ALA A 514 -42.39 -8.85 -0.59
N LEU A 515 -41.31 -9.45 -0.07
CA LEU A 515 -39.96 -8.91 -0.24
C LEU A 515 -39.46 -9.04 -1.69
N ASN A 516 -39.75 -10.14 -2.37
CA ASN A 516 -39.45 -10.30 -3.80
C ASN A 516 -40.31 -9.37 -4.68
N GLU A 517 -41.56 -9.11 -4.32
CA GLU A 517 -42.42 -8.14 -5.01
C GLU A 517 -41.91 -6.70 -4.84
N LYS A 518 -41.37 -6.37 -3.65
CA LYS A 518 -40.72 -5.08 -3.38
C LYS A 518 -39.45 -4.86 -4.22
N TYR A 519 -38.71 -5.92 -4.52
CA TYR A 519 -37.46 -5.88 -5.28
C TYR A 519 -37.55 -6.75 -6.54
N PRO A 520 -38.25 -6.29 -7.58
CA PRO A 520 -38.43 -7.07 -8.80
C PRO A 520 -37.09 -7.29 -9.52
N ALA A 521 -36.87 -8.54 -9.92
CA ALA A 521 -35.70 -8.99 -10.67
C ALA A 521 -36.12 -10.14 -11.60
N GLU A 522 -35.26 -10.51 -12.56
CA GLU A 522 -35.53 -11.63 -13.50
C GLU A 522 -35.78 -12.96 -12.77
N ARG A 523 -35.18 -13.13 -11.58
CA ARG A 523 -35.37 -14.27 -10.70
C ARG A 523 -35.58 -13.76 -9.27
N PRO A 524 -36.31 -14.50 -8.40
CA PRO A 524 -36.45 -14.13 -6.99
C PRO A 524 -35.08 -13.92 -6.34
N LEU A 525 -34.92 -12.83 -5.60
CA LEU A 525 -33.68 -12.52 -4.88
C LEU A 525 -33.66 -13.16 -3.49
N PHE A 526 -34.84 -13.33 -2.89
CA PHE A 526 -35.02 -13.77 -1.52
C PHE A 526 -35.70 -15.13 -1.46
N TYR A 527 -35.13 -16.00 -0.62
CA TYR A 527 -35.59 -17.36 -0.41
C TYR A 527 -35.76 -17.65 1.08
N TYR A 528 -36.71 -18.52 1.39
CA TYR A 528 -36.89 -19.06 2.74
C TYR A 528 -36.98 -20.57 2.65
N LEU A 529 -36.08 -21.25 3.35
CA LEU A 529 -36.04 -22.69 3.46
C LEU A 529 -36.22 -23.07 4.91
N HIS A 530 -37.15 -23.97 5.19
CA HIS A 530 -37.39 -24.45 6.54
C HIS A 530 -37.21 -25.95 6.62
N ARG A 531 -36.41 -26.40 7.57
CA ARG A 531 -36.03 -27.80 7.73
C ARG A 531 -37.07 -28.58 8.54
N ARG A 532 -37.11 -29.89 8.32
CA ARG A 532 -37.89 -30.82 9.13
C ARG A 532 -37.13 -31.17 10.42
N ARG A 533 -37.84 -31.35 11.53
CA ARG A 533 -37.25 -31.97 12.73
C ARG A 533 -37.12 -33.48 12.56
N GLU A 534 -35.97 -34.01 12.93
CA GLU A 534 -35.69 -35.45 13.00
C GLU A 534 -35.59 -35.89 14.46
N LEU A 535 -35.96 -37.14 14.73
CA LEU A 535 -35.89 -37.69 16.08
C LEU A 535 -34.42 -37.97 16.44
N ASN A 536 -33.90 -37.25 17.43
CA ASN A 536 -32.61 -37.55 18.03
C ASN A 536 -32.78 -38.66 19.08
N VAL A 537 -32.43 -39.90 18.71
CA VAL A 537 -32.62 -41.10 19.54
C VAL A 537 -31.97 -41.01 20.93
N PRO A 538 -30.75 -40.47 21.11
CA PRO A 538 -30.12 -40.35 22.42
C PRO A 538 -30.87 -39.43 23.39
N ASP A 539 -31.43 -38.32 22.90
CA ASP A 539 -32.07 -37.30 23.74
C ASP A 539 -33.61 -37.44 23.78
N GLY A 540 -34.19 -38.27 22.91
CA GLY A 540 -35.64 -38.46 22.78
C GLY A 540 -36.39 -37.21 22.29
N LEU A 541 -35.68 -36.27 21.66
CA LEU A 541 -36.22 -34.99 21.20
C LEU A 541 -36.18 -34.90 19.67
N TYR A 542 -37.20 -34.28 19.10
CA TYR A 542 -37.24 -33.85 17.71
C TYR A 542 -36.49 -32.51 17.59
N MET A 543 -35.44 -32.49 16.78
CA MET A 543 -34.61 -31.31 16.53
C MET A 543 -34.13 -31.28 15.08
N GLY A 544 -33.65 -30.13 14.62
CA GLY A 544 -32.95 -30.06 13.33
C GLY A 544 -31.65 -30.86 13.40
N ARG A 545 -31.39 -31.74 12.43
CA ARG A 545 -30.15 -32.54 12.36
C ARG A 545 -28.94 -31.62 12.43
N GLU A 546 -28.13 -31.73 13.49
CA GLU A 546 -26.93 -30.93 13.77
C GLU A 546 -27.06 -29.41 13.50
N ARG A 547 -27.26 -28.63 14.57
CA ARG A 547 -27.48 -27.18 14.47
C ARG A 547 -26.37 -26.47 13.68
N LYS A 548 -26.78 -25.59 12.75
CA LYS A 548 -25.95 -24.92 11.73
C LYS A 548 -25.26 -25.86 10.73
N ARG A 549 -24.45 -26.83 11.18
CA ARG A 549 -23.69 -27.73 10.29
C ARG A 549 -24.61 -28.58 9.41
N GLY A 550 -25.52 -29.33 10.02
CA GLY A 550 -26.46 -30.18 9.28
C GLY A 550 -27.42 -29.35 8.44
N ALA A 551 -27.76 -28.14 8.87
CA ALA A 551 -28.55 -27.21 8.07
C ALA A 551 -27.85 -26.89 6.73
N LEU A 552 -26.56 -26.58 6.79
CA LEU A 552 -25.75 -26.34 5.59
C LEU A 552 -25.54 -27.60 4.76
N CYS A 553 -25.35 -28.76 5.38
CA CYS A 553 -25.25 -30.04 4.67
C CYS A 553 -26.53 -30.35 3.90
N ASP A 554 -27.70 -30.19 4.50
CA ASP A 554 -28.99 -30.42 3.85
C ASP A 554 -29.21 -29.44 2.69
N LEU A 555 -28.79 -28.18 2.86
CA LEU A 555 -28.82 -27.19 1.78
C LEU A 555 -27.89 -27.56 0.63
N VAL A 556 -26.66 -27.99 0.92
CA VAL A 556 -25.70 -28.42 -0.11
C VAL A 556 -26.23 -29.66 -0.83
N GLU A 557 -26.83 -30.62 -0.12
CA GLU A 557 -27.47 -31.79 -0.73
C GLU A 557 -28.61 -31.37 -1.67
N LEU A 558 -29.45 -30.42 -1.26
CA LEU A 558 -30.50 -29.83 -2.11
C LEU A 558 -29.92 -29.19 -3.36
N LEU A 559 -28.85 -28.40 -3.24
CA LEU A 559 -28.22 -27.72 -4.39
C LEU A 559 -27.55 -28.72 -5.36
N CYS A 560 -26.90 -29.77 -4.85
CA CYS A 560 -26.19 -30.75 -5.67
C CYS A 560 -27.10 -31.81 -6.30
N THR A 561 -28.12 -32.28 -5.57
CA THR A 561 -28.94 -33.43 -6.00
C THR A 561 -30.37 -33.04 -6.38
N GLY A 562 -30.83 -31.85 -6.00
CA GLY A 562 -32.22 -31.42 -6.14
C GLY A 562 -33.19 -32.10 -5.16
N ARG A 563 -32.71 -32.90 -4.20
CA ARG A 563 -33.56 -33.59 -3.23
C ARG A 563 -34.03 -32.62 -2.14
N CYS A 564 -35.34 -32.56 -1.92
CA CYS A 564 -35.96 -31.65 -0.94
C CYS A 564 -36.42 -32.34 0.36
N ALA A 565 -36.09 -33.62 0.58
CA ALA A 565 -36.70 -34.43 1.65
C ALA A 565 -36.49 -33.86 3.07
N SER A 566 -35.38 -33.17 3.30
CA SER A 566 -35.04 -32.55 4.59
C SER A 566 -35.78 -31.22 4.85
N PHE A 567 -36.52 -30.69 3.87
CA PHE A 567 -37.19 -29.39 3.95
C PHE A 567 -38.71 -29.52 4.00
N LEU A 568 -39.34 -28.88 4.99
CA LEU A 568 -40.79 -28.74 5.09
C LEU A 568 -41.34 -27.64 4.17
N LEU A 569 -40.57 -26.59 3.97
CA LEU A 569 -40.95 -25.45 3.14
C LEU A 569 -39.74 -24.97 2.34
N ILE A 570 -39.96 -24.74 1.05
CA ILE A 570 -39.09 -23.97 0.18
C ILE A 570 -39.98 -22.93 -0.49
N SER A 571 -39.71 -21.64 -0.25
CA SER A 571 -40.57 -20.55 -0.74
C SER A 571 -40.68 -20.51 -2.26
N SER A 572 -39.58 -20.79 -2.96
CA SER A 572 -39.45 -20.80 -4.42
C SER A 572 -38.28 -21.72 -4.81
N PRO A 573 -38.31 -22.37 -5.99
CA PRO A 573 -37.21 -23.26 -6.41
C PRO A 573 -35.90 -22.49 -6.50
N LEU A 574 -34.85 -23.04 -5.89
CA LEU A 574 -33.52 -22.43 -5.91
C LEU A 574 -32.90 -22.47 -7.32
N PRO A 575 -32.10 -21.46 -7.70
CA PRO A 575 -31.34 -21.48 -8.93
C PRO A 575 -30.33 -22.63 -8.94
N ARG A 576 -30.20 -23.32 -10.09
CA ARG A 576 -29.27 -24.47 -10.26
C ARG A 576 -27.83 -24.05 -10.53
N ASP A 577 -27.60 -22.78 -10.82
CA ASP A 577 -26.31 -22.20 -11.17
C ASP A 577 -25.50 -21.70 -9.96
N ILE A 578 -26.02 -21.86 -8.74
CA ILE A 578 -25.30 -21.47 -7.51
C ILE A 578 -24.01 -22.28 -7.39
N ARG A 579 -22.87 -21.58 -7.40
CA ARG A 579 -21.53 -22.16 -7.27
C ARG A 579 -20.98 -22.04 -5.85
N TYR A 580 -21.23 -20.92 -5.17
CA TYR A 580 -20.70 -20.65 -3.84
C TYR A 580 -21.82 -20.41 -2.82
N CYS A 581 -21.57 -20.79 -1.57
CA CYS A 581 -22.46 -20.52 -0.44
C CYS A 581 -21.70 -19.70 0.61
N LEU A 582 -22.20 -18.49 0.91
CA LEU A 582 -21.70 -17.66 2.00
C LEU A 582 -22.64 -17.76 3.18
N THR A 583 -22.15 -18.30 4.30
CA THR A 583 -22.96 -18.52 5.49
C THR A 583 -22.68 -17.44 6.51
N LEU A 584 -23.73 -16.74 6.96
CA LEU A 584 -23.66 -15.70 7.97
C LEU A 584 -24.41 -16.15 9.23
N ASP A 585 -23.86 -15.87 10.40
CA ASP A 585 -24.66 -15.96 11.62
C ASP A 585 -25.69 -14.82 11.64
N ALA A 586 -26.80 -15.00 12.36
CA ALA A 586 -27.87 -14.01 12.45
C ALA A 586 -27.40 -12.61 12.91
N ASP A 587 -26.35 -12.55 13.73
CA ASP A 587 -25.75 -11.30 14.24
C ASP A 587 -24.54 -10.81 13.44
N THR A 588 -24.16 -11.49 12.35
CA THR A 588 -22.99 -11.12 11.56
C THR A 588 -23.32 -10.01 10.59
N VAL A 589 -22.60 -8.89 10.66
CA VAL A 589 -22.71 -7.81 9.66
C VAL A 589 -21.71 -8.07 8.52
N LEU A 590 -22.22 -8.10 7.29
CA LEU A 590 -21.40 -8.23 6.09
C LEU A 590 -21.03 -6.85 5.54
N PRO A 591 -19.76 -6.44 5.56
CA PRO A 591 -19.36 -5.12 5.09
C PRO A 591 -19.36 -5.03 3.55
N PRO A 592 -19.50 -3.81 2.98
CA PRO A 592 -19.46 -3.59 1.53
C PRO A 592 -18.20 -4.19 0.88
N GLY A 593 -18.39 -4.89 -0.25
CA GLY A 593 -17.32 -5.54 -1.01
C GLY A 593 -16.74 -6.82 -0.38
N ALA A 594 -17.19 -7.25 0.80
CA ALA A 594 -16.69 -8.48 1.42
C ALA A 594 -17.10 -9.75 0.65
N LEU A 595 -18.35 -9.81 0.17
CA LEU A 595 -18.84 -10.91 -0.67
C LEU A 595 -17.97 -11.08 -1.91
N ALA A 596 -17.75 -9.99 -2.66
CA ALA A 596 -16.92 -9.99 -3.86
C ALA A 596 -15.49 -10.49 -3.56
N LYS A 597 -14.89 -10.05 -2.45
CA LYS A 597 -13.55 -10.51 -2.02
C LYS A 597 -13.52 -11.99 -1.66
N LEU A 598 -14.56 -12.51 -1.02
CA LEU A 598 -14.65 -13.93 -0.61
C LEU A 598 -14.92 -14.84 -1.82
N ALA A 599 -15.86 -14.47 -2.68
CA ALA A 599 -16.13 -15.17 -3.92
C ALA A 599 -14.90 -15.13 -4.84
N GLY A 600 -14.23 -13.98 -4.97
CA GLY A 600 -12.99 -13.83 -5.74
C GLY A 600 -11.83 -14.66 -5.20
N ALA A 601 -11.76 -14.87 -3.88
CA ALA A 601 -10.79 -15.80 -3.27
C ALA A 601 -11.13 -17.25 -3.62
N MET A 602 -12.38 -17.68 -3.47
CA MET A 602 -12.81 -19.05 -3.81
C MET A 602 -12.72 -19.35 -5.32
N ALA A 603 -12.88 -18.34 -6.16
CA ALA A 603 -12.83 -18.45 -7.63
C ALA A 603 -11.41 -18.45 -8.19
N HIS A 604 -10.42 -17.97 -7.43
CA HIS A 604 -9.04 -18.00 -7.89
C HIS A 604 -8.56 -19.46 -8.08
N PRO A 605 -8.00 -19.83 -9.25
CA PRO A 605 -7.68 -21.23 -9.52
C PRO A 605 -6.65 -21.85 -8.57
N LEU A 606 -5.65 -21.10 -8.07
CA LEU A 606 -4.78 -21.55 -6.95
C LEU A 606 -5.53 -22.04 -5.70
N ASN A 607 -6.73 -21.53 -5.45
CA ASN A 607 -7.53 -21.90 -4.29
C ASN A 607 -8.54 -23.01 -4.62
N ALA A 608 -8.71 -23.36 -5.91
CA ALA A 608 -9.64 -24.39 -6.33
C ALA A 608 -9.29 -25.74 -5.68
N PRO A 609 -10.29 -26.45 -5.12
CA PRO A 609 -10.08 -27.73 -4.48
C PRO A 609 -9.70 -28.80 -5.51
N VAL A 610 -8.61 -29.53 -5.22
CA VAL A 610 -8.19 -30.71 -5.97
C VAL A 610 -8.53 -31.92 -5.11
N PHE A 611 -9.40 -32.79 -5.63
CA PHE A 611 -9.86 -33.98 -4.95
C PHE A 611 -8.92 -35.16 -5.22
N ASP A 612 -8.69 -35.97 -4.20
CA ASP A 612 -8.04 -37.27 -4.31
C ASP A 612 -9.05 -38.36 -4.72
N GLU A 613 -8.58 -39.59 -4.97
CA GLU A 613 -9.42 -40.74 -5.35
C GLU A 613 -10.56 -41.02 -4.34
N ASN A 614 -10.36 -40.63 -3.07
CA ASN A 614 -11.35 -40.77 -1.99
C ASN A 614 -12.29 -39.56 -1.83
N ASN A 615 -12.35 -38.63 -2.81
CA ASN A 615 -13.09 -37.36 -2.73
C ASN A 615 -12.66 -36.44 -1.56
N LEU A 616 -11.44 -36.61 -1.06
CA LEU A 616 -10.85 -35.73 -0.05
C LEU A 616 -10.10 -34.60 -0.74
N VAL A 617 -10.23 -33.37 -0.24
CA VAL A 617 -9.49 -32.22 -0.78
C VAL A 617 -8.02 -32.36 -0.40
N ARG A 618 -7.17 -32.66 -1.39
CA ARG A 618 -5.73 -32.82 -1.23
C ARG A 618 -4.99 -31.48 -1.28
N ALA A 619 -5.49 -30.54 -2.09
CA ALA A 619 -4.90 -29.21 -2.22
C ALA A 619 -5.98 -28.17 -2.52
N GLY A 620 -5.78 -26.93 -2.06
CA GLY A 620 -6.74 -25.84 -2.26
C GLY A 620 -7.76 -25.81 -1.12
N TYR A 621 -8.90 -25.17 -1.33
CA TYR A 621 -9.86 -24.92 -0.27
C TYR A 621 -11.30 -25.20 -0.74
N GLY A 622 -11.98 -26.11 -0.04
CA GLY A 622 -13.44 -26.27 -0.16
C GLY A 622 -14.23 -25.32 0.76
N VAL A 623 -13.59 -24.84 1.82
CA VAL A 623 -14.15 -23.90 2.80
C VAL A 623 -13.09 -22.86 3.13
N ILE A 624 -13.47 -21.58 3.10
CA ILE A 624 -12.63 -20.46 3.53
C ILE A 624 -13.37 -19.69 4.63
N ALA A 625 -12.66 -19.37 5.70
CA ALA A 625 -13.17 -18.53 6.77
C ALA A 625 -12.43 -17.18 6.77
N PRO A 626 -13.14 -16.03 6.66
CA PRO A 626 -12.51 -14.74 6.83
C PRO A 626 -12.08 -14.53 8.28
N ARG A 627 -11.14 -13.60 8.47
CA ARG A 627 -10.86 -13.07 9.80
C ARG A 627 -12.06 -12.26 10.28
N MET A 628 -12.66 -12.69 11.39
CA MET A 628 -13.75 -11.98 12.04
C MET A 628 -13.21 -10.88 12.96
N THR A 629 -13.90 -9.74 13.00
CA THR A 629 -13.60 -8.62 13.91
C THR A 629 -14.86 -8.26 14.69
N ALA A 630 -14.74 -8.13 16.01
CA ALA A 630 -15.86 -7.74 16.86
C ALA A 630 -16.26 -6.27 16.59
N LEU A 631 -17.55 -6.02 16.46
CA LEU A 631 -18.08 -4.65 16.47
C LEU A 631 -17.98 -4.07 17.89
N PRO A 632 -17.71 -2.76 18.06
CA PRO A 632 -17.65 -2.13 19.39
C PRO A 632 -18.92 -2.37 20.24
N ARG A 633 -20.09 -2.40 19.60
CA ARG A 633 -21.38 -2.73 20.26
C ARG A 633 -21.52 -4.20 20.66
N GLY A 634 -20.84 -5.12 19.97
CA GLY A 634 -20.83 -6.55 20.30
C GLY A 634 -19.84 -6.88 21.42
N ALA A 635 -18.71 -6.17 21.47
CA ALA A 635 -17.70 -6.31 22.52
C ALA A 635 -18.25 -5.93 23.93
N ALA A 636 -19.27 -5.08 23.99
CA ALA A 636 -19.90 -4.67 25.24
C ALA A 636 -20.99 -5.64 25.76
N LYS A 637 -21.39 -6.66 24.98
CA LYS A 637 -22.57 -7.50 25.31
C LYS A 637 -22.28 -8.72 26.19
N SER A 638 -21.02 -9.18 26.30
CA SER A 638 -20.70 -10.31 27.18
C SER A 638 -19.37 -10.14 27.93
N PRO A 639 -19.25 -10.65 29.17
CA PRO A 639 -17.99 -10.65 29.91
C PRO A 639 -16.86 -11.42 29.20
N PHE A 640 -17.20 -12.41 28.37
CA PHE A 640 -16.24 -13.16 27.56
C PHE A 640 -15.57 -12.31 26.48
N ALA A 641 -16.24 -11.26 25.99
CA ALA A 641 -15.69 -10.35 25.00
C ALA A 641 -14.64 -9.37 25.56
N TRP A 642 -14.47 -9.30 26.89
CA TRP A 642 -13.43 -8.48 27.54
C TRP A 642 -12.06 -9.19 27.60
N VAL A 643 -12.03 -10.51 27.41
CA VAL A 643 -10.83 -11.36 27.55
C VAL A 643 -10.17 -11.66 26.20
N ALA A 644 -10.85 -11.37 25.08
CA ALA A 644 -10.34 -11.49 23.71
C ALA A 644 -9.80 -10.15 23.19
#